data_AF-A0A925HYQ5-F1
#
_entry.id   AF-A0A925HYQ5-F1
#
_cell.length_a   1.000
_cell.length_b   1.000
_cell.length_c   1.000
_cell.angle_alpha   90.00
_cell.angle_beta   90.00
_cell.angle_gamma   90.00
#
_symmetry.space_group_name_H-M   'P 1'
#
loop_
_entity.id
_entity.type
_entity.pdbx_description
1 polymer ?
#
loop_
_entity_poly.entity_id
_entity_poly.type
_entity_poly.pdbx_seq_one_letter_code
_entity_poly.pdbx_strand_id
1 'polypeptide(L)'
;MTITVDAVKAATAERKIQPAAPTAGWHGWPKEAPVPAIAPFDAKQARKHQEDWAAYLGVRVEFENTLGMKFILIPPGEFMMGTPAEEVDEWTQTLPKHAQSWVATETPIRRMVIDKPFYLGCHEATYGQFKRFVSETNFRTQVEVNGKGGTVSSADAPEGLKTAPEINWRFSKHKVSEDDAVGMLAPSDIQAFVKWLSDEETLDYRIPAESQWEFACRAGTTTPWYCPQEDLAKAGWFDDKIHPVGKKLSNPFGLYDMYGNVQEQTLNGQQWVERGITNPNSTFLRSAARYPMTVTMEDSVYFVMGMRIVVTVESVKKSLRAPKRAIAPFDAKQARKHQEQWAAYLGMRVEYENTVGMKFALIPPGEFTMGTPKAEIEENVAQAIAAGQPDYVISFLKEEGPQRLATIDKPFLFGVHEVTQKAWLKVMGKNPSANRTSDDLPVENISFPDAVAFCNRLSEREGRLPSYRIDGEKIEFVEADGYRLPIVDEWEYACRGGSTTKYFFGDDPALLSDYDWFSRNSSGQTQPVGRKRANPYGLHELHGNVSEFALVNKFSTTGAFQSHRGGDAISEANYARSAVIRFRGPLQAAPWVGLRVLLPLSLAERSKIQERPLAGSDWHGWPKDAPAPAIVPFDAKQAKKHQDEWAEHLGVPVEYENTNGMKFVLIPPGEFTMGSTEAEIESALKVEGSNEWAKEYVRAESPQHKVILTEAFYLGIHEVTQRQFELITGENPSHFSPKGAGKNDFGGMDRTNCPVENIRWIDAAEFCIKLSEHEKLTPCYLPSGETVAPAEGTGYRLPKEAQWEFACRAGTTTRYWTGDKDEDLLQAAWFGPNAKGLPQPVGSLRPNPLGLYDVHGNIWEWVHDWWDPGYYGQFRDKPAVDPSGPTSPGTVRMLRGGNWTFTASDCRSAGRLADNPAADYRSTGLGFRVSISVDAVKRAIKSRESISERRDFALHFGDAGERLEFPELKFPSAGPWTVEGWVTPRAPLPSSGGSSAVVFQVSDAAVVVKNLGGQGIKWSAGGPATKPPPSVYSDETIDVNKRVHVALTCGPEGVSFYLNGVLQGQPLQLIVSRPETSLRVCRVDPKWHAAPFHGELDEVRVSSVVRYREKFTPKPRFETDADTLALYHFDESEGDVLKDSSGKDR
;
A
#
# COMPACT_ATOMS: atom_id res chain seq x y z
N MET A 1 -66.09 3.49 21.57
CA MET A 1 -65.09 3.32 22.65
C MET A 1 -63.75 3.29 21.96
N THR A 2 -63.15 4.41 21.54
CA THR A 2 -62.62 5.53 22.35
C THR A 2 -61.80 5.03 23.54
N ILE A 3 -60.51 4.80 23.27
CA ILE A 3 -59.48 4.76 24.30
C ILE A 3 -58.66 6.05 24.12
N THR A 4 -58.49 6.71 25.25
CA THR A 4 -58.16 8.12 25.44
C THR A 4 -56.65 8.39 25.40
N VAL A 5 -56.34 9.68 25.26
CA VAL A 5 -55.07 10.36 24.93
C VAL A 5 -53.90 10.11 25.90
N ASP A 6 -54.06 9.30 26.95
CA ASP A 6 -53.02 9.09 27.97
C ASP A 6 -52.23 7.78 27.83
N ALA A 7 -52.68 6.83 27.00
CA ALA A 7 -51.94 5.57 26.79
C ALA A 7 -50.78 5.67 25.76
N VAL A 8 -50.73 6.75 24.97
CA VAL A 8 -49.65 6.96 23.96
C VAL A 8 -48.39 7.60 24.58
N LYS A 9 -48.45 8.10 25.82
CA LYS A 9 -47.34 8.82 26.46
C LYS A 9 -46.29 7.96 27.19
N ALA A 10 -46.39 6.63 27.17
CA ALA A 10 -45.47 5.76 27.93
C ALA A 10 -44.51 4.89 27.07
N ALA A 11 -44.55 4.97 25.73
CA ALA A 11 -43.74 4.11 24.84
C ALA A 11 -42.66 4.84 24.00
N THR A 12 -42.36 6.10 24.29
CA THR A 12 -41.30 6.86 23.60
C THR A 12 -40.42 7.61 24.60
N ALA A 13 -39.67 6.86 25.41
CA ALA A 13 -38.42 7.37 25.96
C ALA A 13 -37.36 7.28 24.86
N GLU A 14 -37.45 8.21 23.90
CA GLU A 14 -36.43 8.45 22.91
C GLU A 14 -35.09 8.69 23.63
N ARG A 15 -34.08 7.88 23.30
CA ARG A 15 -32.69 8.35 23.31
C ARG A 15 -32.73 9.73 22.67
N LYS A 16 -32.38 10.77 23.43
CA LYS A 16 -32.03 12.08 22.90
C LYS A 16 -30.84 11.90 21.96
N ILE A 17 -31.10 11.47 20.73
CA ILE A 17 -30.32 11.93 19.59
C ILE A 17 -30.70 13.40 19.52
N GLN A 18 -29.82 14.26 20.03
CA GLN A 18 -29.89 15.67 19.69
C GLN A 18 -30.05 15.72 18.16
N PRO A 19 -31.09 16.36 17.61
CA PRO A 19 -31.05 16.66 16.19
C PRO A 19 -29.78 17.48 15.99
N ALA A 20 -28.86 16.98 15.16
CA ALA A 20 -27.73 17.78 14.71
C ALA A 20 -28.33 19.12 14.25
N ALA A 21 -27.86 20.22 14.86
CA ALA A 21 -28.26 21.55 14.47
C ALA A 21 -28.15 21.68 12.94
N PRO A 22 -29.01 22.46 12.26
CA PRO A 22 -28.86 22.65 10.82
C PRO A 22 -27.48 23.25 10.55
N THR A 23 -26.56 22.43 10.05
CA THR A 23 -25.15 22.75 9.79
C THR A 23 -24.93 23.36 8.41
N ALA A 24 -25.99 23.57 7.62
CA ALA A 24 -25.87 24.20 6.31
C ALA A 24 -25.64 25.71 6.46
N GLY A 25 -24.42 26.15 6.12
CA GLY A 25 -24.07 27.51 5.74
C GLY A 25 -24.45 27.80 4.28
N TRP A 26 -23.74 28.73 3.63
CA TRP A 26 -24.06 29.24 2.28
C TRP A 26 -24.03 28.11 1.22
N HIS A 27 -25.16 27.89 0.52
CA HIS A 27 -25.39 26.86 -0.51
C HIS A 27 -24.80 25.47 -0.20
N GLY A 28 -25.02 24.97 1.02
CA GLY A 28 -24.63 23.61 1.42
C GLY A 28 -23.21 23.46 1.98
N TRP A 29 -22.43 24.54 2.03
CA TRP A 29 -21.16 24.56 2.76
C TRP A 29 -21.38 24.59 4.28
N PRO A 30 -20.46 24.04 5.10
CA PRO A 30 -20.51 24.21 6.56
C PRO A 30 -20.44 25.69 6.97
N LYS A 31 -20.94 26.03 8.16
CA LYS A 31 -20.90 27.42 8.68
C LYS A 31 -19.48 27.94 8.89
N GLU A 32 -18.52 27.04 9.06
CA GLU A 32 -17.10 27.31 9.26
C GLU A 32 -16.37 27.60 7.93
N ALA A 33 -17.03 27.44 6.78
CA ALA A 33 -16.44 27.74 5.48
C ALA A 33 -16.18 29.25 5.32
N PRO A 34 -15.12 29.64 4.57
CA PRO A 34 -14.86 31.04 4.28
C PRO A 34 -16.02 31.73 3.56
N VAL A 35 -16.06 33.06 3.67
CA VAL A 35 -17.10 33.86 3.01
C VAL A 35 -16.95 33.73 1.48
N PRO A 36 -18.04 33.47 0.74
CA PRO A 36 -18.03 33.44 -0.72
C PRO A 36 -17.71 34.82 -1.31
N ALA A 37 -17.11 34.84 -2.49
CA ALA A 37 -16.81 36.06 -3.25
C ALA A 37 -18.09 36.60 -3.93
N ILE A 38 -18.86 37.40 -3.20
CA ILE A 38 -20.10 38.01 -3.68
C ILE A 38 -19.78 39.39 -4.26
N ALA A 39 -20.03 39.58 -5.57
CA ALA A 39 -19.81 40.86 -6.22
C ALA A 39 -20.78 41.95 -5.69
N PRO A 40 -20.34 43.21 -5.53
CA PRO A 40 -19.04 43.72 -5.95
C PRO A 40 -17.90 43.53 -4.92
N PHE A 41 -16.68 43.30 -5.42
CA PHE A 41 -15.45 43.24 -4.61
C PHE A 41 -14.23 43.75 -5.39
N ASP A 42 -13.20 44.23 -4.68
CA ASP A 42 -11.95 44.71 -5.26
C ASP A 42 -10.85 43.63 -5.33
N ALA A 43 -9.68 43.97 -5.90
CA ALA A 43 -8.55 43.04 -6.03
C ALA A 43 -7.97 42.55 -4.68
N LYS A 44 -8.04 43.36 -3.63
CA LYS A 44 -7.58 42.96 -2.30
C LYS A 44 -8.54 41.92 -1.70
N GLN A 45 -9.84 42.13 -1.86
CA GLN A 45 -10.87 41.20 -1.44
C GLN A 45 -10.82 39.90 -2.26
N ALA A 46 -10.67 39.99 -3.59
CA ALA A 46 -10.52 38.84 -4.48
C ALA A 46 -9.39 37.92 -4.02
N ARG A 47 -8.20 38.49 -3.81
CA ARG A 47 -7.03 37.76 -3.32
C ARG A 47 -7.26 37.15 -1.93
N LYS A 48 -7.90 37.91 -1.03
CA LYS A 48 -8.27 37.40 0.29
C LYS A 48 -9.21 36.20 0.20
N HIS A 49 -10.23 36.24 -0.68
CA HIS A 49 -11.11 35.10 -0.89
C HIS A 49 -10.34 33.89 -1.42
N GLN A 50 -9.42 34.08 -2.37
CA GLN A 50 -8.57 32.99 -2.87
C GLN A 50 -7.71 32.37 -1.76
N GLU A 51 -7.06 33.20 -0.93
CA GLU A 51 -6.21 32.76 0.18
C GLU A 51 -7.02 32.03 1.26
N ASP A 52 -8.15 32.59 1.69
CA ASP A 52 -9.01 32.00 2.70
C ASP A 52 -9.59 30.64 2.22
N TRP A 53 -10.06 30.57 0.98
CA TRP A 53 -10.58 29.32 0.40
C TRP A 53 -9.48 28.30 0.13
N ALA A 54 -8.31 28.71 -0.36
CA ALA A 54 -7.16 27.82 -0.54
C ALA A 54 -6.74 27.18 0.79
N ALA A 55 -6.62 27.99 1.85
CA ALA A 55 -6.28 27.53 3.19
C ALA A 55 -7.34 26.56 3.75
N TYR A 56 -8.63 26.91 3.64
CA TYR A 56 -9.73 26.04 4.09
C TYR A 56 -9.78 24.71 3.33
N LEU A 57 -9.53 24.75 2.03
CA LEU A 57 -9.55 23.56 1.18
C LEU A 57 -8.26 22.73 1.30
N GLY A 58 -7.18 23.27 1.87
CA GLY A 58 -5.88 22.58 1.90
C GLY A 58 -5.25 22.46 0.50
N VAL A 59 -5.42 23.49 -0.34
CA VAL A 59 -4.84 23.58 -1.68
C VAL A 59 -4.08 24.91 -1.83
N ARG A 60 -3.35 25.10 -2.93
CA ARG A 60 -2.64 26.37 -3.21
C ARG A 60 -3.53 27.33 -3.99
N VAL A 61 -3.31 28.64 -3.86
CA VAL A 61 -4.00 29.62 -4.71
C VAL A 61 -3.68 29.39 -6.19
N GLU A 62 -2.46 28.96 -6.49
CA GLU A 62 -2.00 28.69 -7.85
C GLU A 62 -1.18 27.39 -7.92
N PHE A 63 -1.21 26.73 -9.08
CA PHE A 63 -0.30 25.64 -9.42
C PHE A 63 0.02 25.65 -10.92
N GLU A 64 1.08 24.95 -11.30
CA GLU A 64 1.50 24.76 -12.70
C GLU A 64 1.47 23.26 -13.02
N ASN A 65 0.92 22.90 -14.18
CA ASN A 65 0.84 21.50 -14.61
C ASN A 65 2.09 21.06 -15.41
N THR A 66 2.14 19.82 -15.91
CA THR A 66 3.34 19.28 -16.58
C THR A 66 3.58 19.87 -17.98
N LEU A 67 2.57 20.54 -18.55
CA LEU A 67 2.67 21.32 -19.78
C LEU A 67 3.06 22.79 -19.55
N GLY A 68 3.31 23.19 -18.29
CA GLY A 68 3.62 24.59 -17.95
C GLY A 68 2.40 25.51 -17.92
N MET A 69 1.18 24.95 -17.92
CA MET A 69 -0.05 25.74 -17.77
C MET A 69 -0.22 26.16 -16.32
N LYS A 70 -0.33 27.47 -16.09
CA LYS A 70 -0.61 28.02 -14.76
C LYS A 70 -2.11 28.09 -14.52
N PHE A 71 -2.53 27.66 -13.34
CA PHE A 71 -3.91 27.61 -12.91
C PHE A 71 -4.12 28.43 -11.65
N ILE A 72 -5.21 29.20 -11.61
CA ILE A 72 -5.56 30.09 -10.52
C ILE A 72 -6.88 29.63 -9.89
N LEU A 73 -6.92 29.53 -8.55
CA LEU A 73 -8.11 29.18 -7.80
C LEU A 73 -9.13 30.30 -7.90
N ILE A 74 -10.34 29.97 -8.34
CA ILE A 74 -11.52 30.83 -8.32
C ILE A 74 -12.44 30.36 -7.18
N PRO A 75 -12.66 31.19 -6.15
CA PRO A 75 -13.46 30.83 -4.99
C PRO A 75 -14.96 30.73 -5.36
N PRO A 76 -15.78 30.06 -4.53
CA PRO A 76 -17.23 30.13 -4.65
C PRO A 76 -17.71 31.57 -4.48
N GLY A 77 -18.81 31.93 -5.14
CA GLY A 77 -19.24 33.32 -5.21
C GLY A 77 -20.58 33.56 -5.88
N GLU A 78 -20.97 34.82 -5.96
CA GLU A 78 -22.18 35.25 -6.66
C GLU A 78 -21.93 36.51 -7.47
N PHE A 79 -22.62 36.62 -8.61
CA PHE A 79 -22.58 37.80 -9.46
C PHE A 79 -23.85 37.94 -10.29
N MET A 80 -24.01 39.10 -10.93
CA MET A 80 -25.06 39.34 -11.92
C MET A 80 -24.49 39.06 -13.31
N MET A 81 -25.04 38.06 -14.00
CA MET A 81 -24.68 37.66 -15.36
C MET A 81 -25.59 38.35 -16.38
N GLY A 82 -25.02 38.79 -17.50
CA GLY A 82 -25.74 39.49 -18.57
C GLY A 82 -25.62 41.01 -18.52
N THR A 83 -26.41 41.65 -19.36
CA THR A 83 -26.36 43.10 -19.63
C THR A 83 -27.73 43.73 -19.38
N PRO A 84 -27.84 44.94 -18.77
CA PRO A 84 -29.12 45.59 -18.55
C PRO A 84 -29.85 45.83 -19.88
N ALA A 85 -31.18 45.70 -19.88
CA ALA A 85 -31.98 45.84 -21.10
C ALA A 85 -31.79 47.21 -21.78
N GLU A 86 -31.65 48.27 -20.97
CA GLU A 86 -31.42 49.65 -21.46
C GLU A 86 -30.11 49.77 -22.26
N GLU A 87 -29.04 49.10 -21.82
CA GLU A 87 -27.73 49.10 -22.51
C GLU A 87 -27.79 48.26 -23.80
N VAL A 88 -28.52 47.14 -23.77
CA VAL A 88 -28.77 46.33 -24.98
C VAL A 88 -29.62 47.07 -26.00
N ASP A 89 -30.63 47.83 -25.57
CA ASP A 89 -31.47 48.64 -26.44
C ASP A 89 -30.66 49.78 -27.10
N GLU A 90 -29.75 50.41 -26.35
CA GLU A 90 -28.83 51.43 -26.88
C GLU A 90 -27.89 50.83 -27.94
N TRP A 91 -27.29 49.67 -27.67
CA TRP A 91 -26.39 49.02 -28.62
C TRP A 91 -27.10 48.47 -29.85
N THR A 92 -28.33 47.98 -29.70
CA THR A 92 -29.13 47.48 -30.83
C THR A 92 -29.43 48.60 -31.83
N GLN A 93 -29.46 49.86 -31.39
CA GLN A 93 -29.63 51.02 -32.25
C GLN A 93 -28.34 51.43 -33.00
N THR A 94 -27.17 51.10 -32.46
CA THR A 94 -25.87 51.50 -33.03
C THR A 94 -25.15 50.37 -33.79
N LEU A 95 -25.46 49.11 -33.51
CA LEU A 95 -24.78 47.95 -34.08
C LEU A 95 -25.31 47.53 -35.47
N PRO A 96 -24.46 46.95 -36.34
CA PRO A 96 -24.88 46.32 -37.59
C PRO A 96 -25.93 45.22 -37.37
N LYS A 97 -26.86 45.04 -38.31
CA LYS A 97 -27.97 44.05 -38.22
C LYS A 97 -27.55 42.63 -37.83
N HIS A 98 -26.37 42.18 -38.27
CA HIS A 98 -25.88 40.83 -37.96
C HIS A 98 -25.41 40.69 -36.49
N ALA A 99 -25.03 41.78 -35.83
CA ALA A 99 -24.60 41.80 -34.43
C ALA A 99 -25.75 42.05 -33.44
N GLN A 100 -26.85 42.67 -33.90
CA GLN A 100 -28.05 42.93 -33.09
C GLN A 100 -28.65 41.65 -32.49
N SER A 101 -28.70 40.57 -33.28
CA SER A 101 -29.20 39.27 -32.79
C SER A 101 -28.32 38.62 -31.73
N TRP A 102 -27.04 38.97 -31.65
CA TRP A 102 -26.13 38.42 -30.64
C TRP A 102 -26.26 39.16 -29.31
N VAL A 103 -26.28 40.49 -29.34
CA VAL A 103 -26.43 41.34 -28.14
C VAL A 103 -27.78 41.14 -27.48
N ALA A 104 -28.84 40.86 -28.24
CA ALA A 104 -30.16 40.52 -27.69
C ALA A 104 -30.11 39.32 -26.73
N THR A 105 -29.14 38.40 -26.88
CA THR A 105 -29.00 37.23 -26.00
C THR A 105 -28.36 37.55 -24.65
N GLU A 106 -27.83 38.76 -24.46
CA GLU A 106 -27.25 39.21 -23.17
C GLU A 106 -28.30 39.62 -22.13
N THR A 107 -29.58 39.67 -22.51
CA THR A 107 -30.72 39.93 -21.60
C THR A 107 -31.55 38.67 -21.34
N PRO A 108 -32.25 38.57 -20.20
CA PRO A 108 -32.20 39.46 -19.05
C PRO A 108 -30.97 39.21 -18.17
N ILE A 109 -30.60 40.20 -17.35
CA ILE A 109 -29.65 40.00 -16.26
C ILE A 109 -30.17 38.93 -15.28
N ARG A 110 -29.29 38.02 -14.84
CA ARG A 110 -29.62 36.93 -13.91
C ARG A 110 -28.61 36.88 -12.77
N ARG A 111 -29.08 36.64 -11.54
CA ARG A 111 -28.20 36.32 -10.41
C ARG A 111 -27.67 34.89 -10.60
N MET A 112 -26.36 34.75 -10.62
CA MET A 112 -25.67 33.48 -10.77
C MET A 112 -24.89 33.15 -9.50
N VAL A 113 -24.89 31.86 -9.14
CA VAL A 113 -24.16 31.30 -8.00
C VAL A 113 -23.10 30.35 -8.54
N ILE A 114 -21.87 30.54 -8.10
CA ILE A 114 -20.76 29.61 -8.26
C ILE A 114 -20.60 28.90 -6.92
N ASP A 115 -21.24 27.75 -6.77
CA ASP A 115 -21.33 27.01 -5.50
C ASP A 115 -20.07 26.19 -5.20
N LYS A 116 -19.31 25.81 -6.23
CA LYS A 116 -18.07 25.04 -6.12
C LYS A 116 -16.87 25.84 -6.61
N PRO A 117 -15.75 25.85 -5.86
CA PRO A 117 -14.51 26.44 -6.33
C PRO A 117 -13.93 25.62 -7.48
N PHE A 118 -13.13 26.27 -8.33
CA PHE A 118 -12.46 25.62 -9.44
C PHE A 118 -11.16 26.35 -9.77
N TYR A 119 -10.24 25.67 -10.44
CA TYR A 119 -9.08 26.31 -11.02
C TYR A 119 -9.36 26.69 -12.47
N LEU A 120 -8.93 27.87 -12.88
CA LEU A 120 -8.99 28.33 -14.26
C LEU A 120 -7.57 28.64 -14.76
N GLY A 121 -7.30 28.31 -16.01
CA GLY A 121 -6.06 28.69 -16.68
C GLY A 121 -5.83 30.19 -16.57
N CYS A 122 -4.64 30.56 -16.10
CA CYS A 122 -4.15 31.93 -15.97
C CYS A 122 -4.37 32.74 -17.26
N HIS A 123 -4.16 32.10 -18.41
CA HIS A 123 -4.39 32.58 -19.76
C HIS A 123 -4.89 31.42 -20.66
N GLU A 124 -5.14 31.68 -21.94
CA GLU A 124 -5.52 30.68 -22.95
C GLU A 124 -4.40 29.62 -23.15
N ALA A 125 -4.78 28.45 -23.66
CA ALA A 125 -3.81 27.42 -24.03
C ALA A 125 -2.91 27.93 -25.18
N THR A 126 -1.62 27.60 -25.14
CA THR A 126 -0.66 28.10 -26.14
C THR A 126 -0.51 27.16 -27.33
N TYR A 127 -0.02 27.71 -28.44
CA TYR A 127 0.42 26.98 -29.61
C TYR A 127 1.42 25.89 -29.26
N GLY A 128 2.39 26.17 -28.38
CA GLY A 128 3.39 25.17 -27.99
C GLY A 128 2.80 24.00 -27.19
N GLN A 129 1.84 24.28 -26.31
CA GLN A 129 1.11 23.25 -25.56
C GLN A 129 0.30 22.36 -26.50
N PHE A 130 -0.42 22.94 -27.45
CA PHE A 130 -1.21 22.18 -28.43
C PHE A 130 -0.33 21.43 -29.46
N LYS A 131 0.81 22.02 -29.85
CA LYS A 131 1.80 21.38 -30.72
C LYS A 131 2.37 20.12 -30.08
N ARG A 132 2.61 20.14 -28.77
CA ARG A 132 3.06 18.96 -28.02
C ARG A 132 2.03 17.84 -28.08
N PHE A 133 0.76 18.13 -27.80
CA PHE A 133 -0.36 17.19 -27.98
C PHE A 133 -0.34 16.54 -29.38
N VAL A 134 -0.26 17.36 -30.43
CA VAL A 134 -0.23 16.85 -31.81
C VAL A 134 0.99 15.97 -32.07
N SER A 135 2.17 16.34 -31.55
CA SER A 135 3.40 15.57 -31.75
C SER A 135 3.39 14.21 -31.05
N GLU A 136 2.77 14.12 -29.88
CA GLU A 136 2.73 12.90 -29.08
C GLU A 136 1.64 11.94 -29.54
N THR A 137 0.55 12.45 -30.10
CA THR A 137 -0.62 11.66 -30.52
C THR A 137 -0.72 11.45 -32.03
N ASN A 138 0.09 12.17 -32.82
CA ASN A 138 -0.09 12.31 -34.28
C ASN A 138 -1.50 12.79 -34.67
N PHE A 139 -2.14 13.57 -33.80
CA PHE A 139 -3.50 14.06 -34.03
C PHE A 139 -3.58 14.99 -35.23
N ARG A 140 -4.67 14.84 -36.02
CA ARG A 140 -5.03 15.76 -37.10
C ARG A 140 -6.31 16.48 -36.71
N THR A 141 -6.27 17.81 -36.71
CA THR A 141 -7.44 18.64 -36.39
C THR A 141 -8.55 18.44 -37.42
N GLN A 142 -9.80 18.69 -37.04
CA GLN A 142 -10.95 18.55 -37.92
C GLN A 142 -10.81 19.41 -39.18
N VAL A 143 -10.18 20.57 -39.04
CA VAL A 143 -9.86 21.50 -40.13
C VAL A 143 -8.83 20.90 -41.10
N GLU A 144 -7.83 20.17 -40.61
CA GLU A 144 -6.86 19.43 -41.42
C GLU A 144 -7.46 18.16 -42.06
N VAL A 145 -8.47 17.55 -41.44
CA VAL A 145 -9.15 16.34 -41.94
C VAL A 145 -10.14 16.68 -43.06
N ASN A 146 -10.93 17.74 -42.88
CA ASN A 146 -11.96 18.12 -43.86
C ASN A 146 -11.39 18.89 -45.07
N GLY A 147 -10.15 19.39 -44.99
CA GLY A 147 -9.47 20.13 -46.05
C GLY A 147 -10.12 21.46 -46.41
N LYS A 148 -11.06 21.96 -45.60
CA LYS A 148 -11.80 23.21 -45.84
C LYS A 148 -11.12 24.42 -45.20
N GLY A 149 -10.33 24.22 -44.14
CA GLY A 149 -9.64 25.32 -43.48
C GLY A 149 -10.56 26.24 -42.67
N GLY A 150 -10.00 27.36 -42.20
CA GLY A 150 -10.70 28.42 -41.47
C GLY A 150 -11.68 29.19 -42.34
N THR A 151 -12.60 29.92 -41.71
CA THR A 151 -13.65 30.68 -42.39
C THR A 151 -13.31 32.17 -42.41
N VAL A 152 -13.50 32.82 -43.57
CA VAL A 152 -13.14 34.22 -43.83
C VAL A 152 -14.36 34.98 -44.34
N SER A 153 -14.66 36.15 -43.77
CA SER A 153 -15.60 37.11 -44.39
C SER A 153 -14.86 37.95 -45.44
N SER A 154 -15.49 38.29 -46.55
CA SER A 154 -14.95 39.25 -47.54
C SER A 154 -15.97 40.36 -47.71
N ALA A 155 -15.51 41.62 -47.79
CA ALA A 155 -16.35 42.80 -47.97
C ALA A 155 -17.15 42.77 -49.29
N ASP A 156 -16.73 41.94 -50.26
CA ASP A 156 -17.29 41.86 -51.61
C ASP A 156 -18.17 40.62 -51.87
N ALA A 157 -18.55 39.84 -50.85
CA ALA A 157 -19.35 38.62 -51.04
C ALA A 157 -20.85 38.88 -50.79
N PRO A 158 -21.72 38.88 -51.83
CA PRO A 158 -23.18 38.99 -51.65
C PRO A 158 -23.80 37.71 -51.05
N GLU A 159 -23.02 36.63 -50.97
CA GLU A 159 -23.42 35.31 -50.48
C GLU A 159 -22.33 34.69 -49.60
N GLY A 160 -22.39 34.96 -48.30
CA GLY A 160 -21.89 34.05 -47.26
C GLY A 160 -20.37 33.89 -47.07
N LEU A 161 -20.05 33.30 -45.92
CA LEU A 161 -18.73 32.93 -45.43
C LEU A 161 -17.97 32.00 -46.40
N LYS A 162 -16.69 32.29 -46.71
CA LYS A 162 -15.83 31.43 -47.56
C LYS A 162 -14.79 30.67 -46.71
N THR A 163 -14.52 29.41 -47.05
CA THR A 163 -13.53 28.56 -46.37
C THR A 163 -12.17 28.59 -47.07
N ALA A 164 -11.07 28.68 -46.32
CA ALA A 164 -9.70 28.83 -46.81
C ALA A 164 -8.78 27.71 -46.25
N PRO A 165 -8.49 26.64 -47.01
CA PRO A 165 -7.78 25.43 -46.57
C PRO A 165 -6.42 25.66 -45.89
N GLU A 166 -5.72 26.73 -46.25
CA GLU A 166 -4.43 27.13 -45.70
C GLU A 166 -4.52 27.67 -44.27
N ILE A 167 -5.71 28.04 -43.81
CA ILE A 167 -5.95 28.61 -42.48
C ILE A 167 -6.28 27.48 -41.51
N ASN A 168 -5.34 27.18 -40.61
CA ASN A 168 -5.48 26.17 -39.57
C ASN A 168 -4.65 26.57 -38.35
N TRP A 169 -4.62 25.74 -37.31
CA TRP A 169 -3.91 26.02 -36.06
C TRP A 169 -2.39 26.25 -36.21
N ARG A 170 -1.78 25.90 -37.36
CA ARG A 170 -0.37 26.17 -37.71
C ARG A 170 -0.17 27.48 -38.47
N PHE A 171 -1.25 28.15 -38.85
CA PHE A 171 -1.22 29.35 -39.68
C PHE A 171 -1.87 30.52 -38.97
N SER A 172 -1.10 31.61 -38.79
CA SER A 172 -1.64 32.94 -38.56
C SER A 172 -1.13 33.86 -39.69
N LYS A 173 -1.70 35.06 -39.85
CA LYS A 173 -1.15 36.10 -40.76
C LYS A 173 0.33 36.44 -40.46
N HIS A 174 0.87 35.98 -39.32
CA HIS A 174 2.23 36.22 -38.83
C HIS A 174 2.89 34.91 -38.35
N LYS A 175 4.21 34.95 -38.10
CA LYS A 175 4.96 33.80 -37.57
C LYS A 175 4.51 33.51 -36.14
N VAL A 176 3.95 32.32 -35.91
CA VAL A 176 3.46 31.87 -34.61
C VAL A 176 4.64 31.47 -33.70
N SER A 177 4.60 31.91 -32.45
CA SER A 177 5.50 31.54 -31.35
C SER A 177 4.91 30.43 -30.48
N GLU A 178 5.74 29.71 -29.72
CA GLU A 178 5.27 28.69 -28.75
C GLU A 178 4.42 29.30 -27.63
N ASP A 179 4.59 30.60 -27.35
CA ASP A 179 3.85 31.36 -26.33
C ASP A 179 2.55 32.00 -26.85
N ASP A 180 2.31 31.98 -28.15
CA ASP A 180 1.08 32.53 -28.73
C ASP A 180 -0.12 31.67 -28.34
N ALA A 181 -1.31 32.26 -28.19
CA ALA A 181 -2.53 31.48 -27.98
C ALA A 181 -2.81 30.53 -29.17
N VAL A 182 -3.28 29.32 -28.90
CA VAL A 182 -3.72 28.43 -29.99
C VAL A 182 -5.12 28.85 -30.48
N GLY A 183 -5.23 29.05 -31.79
CA GLY A 183 -6.47 29.41 -32.47
C GLY A 183 -6.85 28.43 -33.58
N MET A 184 -7.98 28.69 -34.25
CA MET A 184 -8.50 27.92 -35.39
C MET A 184 -8.86 26.46 -35.04
N LEU A 185 -9.39 26.22 -33.85
CA LEU A 185 -9.76 24.89 -33.38
C LEU A 185 -11.27 24.63 -33.48
N ALA A 186 -11.63 23.42 -33.88
CA ALA A 186 -13.01 22.94 -33.80
C ALA A 186 -13.34 22.46 -32.38
N PRO A 187 -14.63 22.38 -31.99
CA PRO A 187 -15.05 21.85 -30.69
C PRO A 187 -14.49 20.44 -30.41
N SER A 188 -14.40 19.60 -31.45
CA SER A 188 -13.83 18.25 -31.36
C SER A 188 -12.33 18.25 -31.10
N ASP A 189 -11.60 19.24 -31.62
CA ASP A 189 -10.15 19.35 -31.44
C ASP A 189 -9.83 19.74 -29.99
N ILE A 190 -10.62 20.66 -29.43
CA ILE A 190 -10.54 21.08 -28.03
C ILE A 190 -10.87 19.90 -27.10
N GLN A 191 -11.93 19.14 -27.39
CA GLN A 191 -12.28 17.95 -26.60
C GLN A 191 -11.17 16.89 -26.64
N ALA A 192 -10.57 16.65 -27.80
CA ALA A 192 -9.46 15.70 -27.92
C ALA A 192 -8.24 16.13 -27.09
N PHE A 193 -7.88 17.42 -27.14
CA PHE A 193 -6.79 17.98 -26.35
C PHE A 193 -7.04 17.86 -24.84
N VAL A 194 -8.22 18.27 -24.39
CA VAL A 194 -8.62 18.20 -22.97
C VAL A 194 -8.66 16.76 -22.46
N LYS A 195 -9.19 15.84 -23.28
CA LYS A 195 -9.24 14.42 -22.92
C LYS A 195 -7.84 13.85 -22.78
N TRP A 196 -6.98 14.09 -23.77
CA TRP A 196 -5.58 13.66 -23.73
C TRP A 196 -4.88 14.20 -22.48
N LEU A 197 -5.01 15.50 -22.21
CA LEU A 197 -4.38 16.11 -21.02
C LEU A 197 -4.89 15.49 -19.71
N SER A 198 -6.17 15.11 -19.65
CA SER A 198 -6.73 14.40 -18.48
C SER A 198 -6.22 12.97 -18.34
N ASP A 199 -6.03 12.28 -19.46
CA ASP A 199 -5.48 10.92 -19.47
C ASP A 199 -4.00 10.93 -19.02
N GLU A 200 -3.23 11.95 -19.41
CA GLU A 200 -1.80 12.08 -19.08
C GLU A 200 -1.55 12.47 -17.61
N GLU A 201 -2.34 13.37 -17.02
CA GLU A 201 -2.00 13.93 -15.71
C GLU A 201 -2.92 13.49 -14.57
N THR A 202 -3.90 12.64 -14.83
CA THR A 202 -4.92 12.17 -13.85
C THR A 202 -5.76 13.28 -13.19
N LEU A 203 -5.61 14.51 -13.67
CA LEU A 203 -6.44 15.67 -13.35
C LEU A 203 -7.61 15.75 -14.33
N ASP A 204 -8.78 16.10 -13.83
CA ASP A 204 -9.99 16.20 -14.64
C ASP A 204 -10.06 17.57 -15.31
N TYR A 205 -9.44 17.67 -16.49
CA TYR A 205 -9.46 18.88 -17.29
C TYR A 205 -10.76 19.02 -18.08
N ARG A 206 -11.24 20.26 -18.22
CA ARG A 206 -12.36 20.63 -19.11
C ARG A 206 -12.28 22.08 -19.54
N ILE A 207 -13.13 22.49 -20.47
CA ILE A 207 -13.39 23.92 -20.71
C ILE A 207 -14.36 24.50 -19.64
N PRO A 208 -14.33 25.82 -19.36
CA PRO A 208 -15.21 26.44 -18.37
C PRO A 208 -16.68 26.39 -18.79
N ALA A 209 -17.58 26.36 -17.80
CA ALA A 209 -18.98 26.71 -18.06
C ALA A 209 -19.09 28.23 -18.28
N GLU A 210 -20.11 28.67 -19.01
CA GLU A 210 -20.30 30.08 -19.33
C GLU A 210 -20.33 30.99 -18.08
N SER A 211 -21.05 30.56 -17.04
CA SER A 211 -21.12 31.28 -15.76
C SER A 211 -19.79 31.32 -15.01
N GLN A 212 -18.99 30.25 -15.10
CA GLN A 212 -17.66 30.19 -14.50
C GLN A 212 -16.71 31.18 -15.19
N TRP A 213 -16.75 31.21 -16.52
CA TRP A 213 -15.96 32.14 -17.31
C TRP A 213 -16.34 33.59 -17.01
N GLU A 214 -17.64 33.93 -17.01
CA GLU A 214 -18.07 35.32 -16.80
C GLU A 214 -17.82 35.80 -15.36
N PHE A 215 -18.03 34.93 -14.35
CA PHE A 215 -17.68 35.24 -12.96
C PHE A 215 -16.18 35.54 -12.82
N ALA A 216 -15.35 34.67 -13.41
CA ALA A 216 -13.91 34.81 -13.38
C ALA A 216 -13.44 36.05 -14.17
N CYS A 217 -14.09 36.37 -15.30
CA CYS A 217 -13.77 37.54 -16.14
C CYS A 217 -14.10 38.87 -15.43
N ARG A 218 -15.32 39.00 -14.89
CA ARG A 218 -15.78 40.21 -14.17
C ARG A 218 -15.04 40.43 -12.87
N ALA A 219 -14.65 39.34 -12.19
CA ALA A 219 -13.78 39.36 -11.01
C ALA A 219 -14.17 40.44 -9.98
N GLY A 220 -15.47 40.52 -9.68
CA GLY A 220 -16.01 41.44 -8.67
C GLY A 220 -16.62 42.73 -9.22
N THR A 221 -16.56 43.01 -10.52
CA THR A 221 -17.22 44.19 -11.09
C THR A 221 -18.67 43.89 -11.53
N THR A 222 -19.52 44.92 -11.47
CA THR A 222 -20.87 44.91 -12.08
C THR A 222 -20.90 45.65 -13.42
N THR A 223 -19.75 46.15 -13.86
CA THR A 223 -19.57 46.93 -15.08
C THR A 223 -19.35 46.02 -16.30
N PRO A 224 -19.45 46.59 -17.52
CA PRO A 224 -19.16 45.91 -18.78
C PRO A 224 -17.80 45.19 -18.84
N TRP A 225 -16.79 45.81 -18.24
CA TRP A 225 -15.41 45.34 -18.18
C TRP A 225 -14.93 45.33 -16.73
N TYR A 226 -13.93 44.52 -16.41
CA TYR A 226 -13.32 44.52 -15.07
C TYR A 226 -12.47 45.77 -14.81
N CYS A 227 -12.12 46.51 -15.86
CA CYS A 227 -11.37 47.75 -15.81
C CYS A 227 -12.18 48.94 -16.40
N PRO A 228 -11.76 50.19 -16.15
CA PRO A 228 -12.31 51.34 -16.86
C PRO A 228 -12.12 51.24 -18.37
N GLN A 229 -13.01 51.85 -19.15
CA GLN A 229 -13.00 51.76 -20.62
C GLN A 229 -11.70 52.29 -21.23
N GLU A 230 -11.12 53.34 -20.64
CA GLU A 230 -9.83 53.92 -21.04
C GLU A 230 -8.64 52.96 -20.87
N ASP A 231 -8.76 51.95 -20.00
CA ASP A 231 -7.74 50.93 -19.75
C ASP A 231 -8.00 49.64 -20.53
N LEU A 232 -9.08 49.56 -21.32
CA LEU A 232 -9.46 48.36 -22.05
C LEU A 232 -8.34 47.87 -22.97
N ALA A 233 -7.64 48.77 -23.66
CA ALA A 233 -6.49 48.45 -24.52
C ALA A 233 -5.29 47.85 -23.77
N LYS A 234 -5.17 48.12 -22.46
CA LYS A 234 -4.15 47.51 -21.58
C LYS A 234 -4.58 46.14 -21.08
N ALA A 235 -5.90 45.89 -21.02
CA ALA A 235 -6.52 44.68 -20.50
C ALA A 235 -6.81 43.60 -21.57
N GLY A 236 -6.84 43.96 -22.85
CA GLY A 236 -7.20 43.05 -23.93
C GLY A 236 -6.53 43.30 -25.28
N TRP A 237 -6.78 42.39 -26.22
CA TRP A 237 -6.29 42.40 -27.60
C TRP A 237 -7.45 42.59 -28.59
N PHE A 238 -7.43 43.64 -29.40
CA PHE A 238 -8.56 44.01 -30.28
C PHE A 238 -8.13 44.21 -31.75
N ASP A 239 -7.12 43.46 -32.20
CA ASP A 239 -6.66 43.47 -33.59
C ASP A 239 -6.91 42.10 -34.27
N ASP A 240 -6.44 41.93 -35.49
CA ASP A 240 -6.62 40.73 -36.31
C ASP A 240 -5.51 39.68 -36.11
N LYS A 241 -4.73 39.77 -35.02
CA LYS A 241 -3.56 38.93 -34.76
C LYS A 241 -3.73 38.11 -33.49
N ILE A 242 -3.05 36.96 -33.48
CA ILE A 242 -2.85 36.15 -32.28
C ILE A 242 -1.56 36.64 -31.62
N HIS A 243 -1.59 36.78 -30.29
CA HIS A 243 -0.48 37.32 -29.50
C HIS A 243 0.00 36.33 -28.42
N PRO A 244 1.22 36.53 -27.89
CA PRO A 244 1.70 35.83 -26.72
C PRO A 244 0.77 36.05 -25.53
N VAL A 245 0.43 34.97 -24.84
CA VAL A 245 -0.40 35.00 -23.64
C VAL A 245 0.33 35.61 -22.43
N GLY A 246 -0.44 36.06 -21.43
CA GLY A 246 0.05 36.62 -20.17
C GLY A 246 0.65 38.02 -20.26
N LYS A 247 0.39 38.78 -21.32
CA LYS A 247 1.05 40.10 -21.56
C LYS A 247 0.18 41.31 -21.21
N LYS A 248 -1.13 41.14 -21.11
CA LYS A 248 -2.07 42.22 -20.75
C LYS A 248 -2.17 42.42 -19.24
N LEU A 249 -2.89 43.45 -18.81
CA LEU A 249 -3.25 43.62 -17.41
C LEU A 249 -4.05 42.41 -16.94
N SER A 250 -3.75 41.93 -15.73
CA SER A 250 -4.56 40.89 -15.10
C SER A 250 -5.78 41.49 -14.41
N ASN A 251 -6.83 40.70 -14.31
CA ASN A 251 -8.01 41.07 -13.52
C ASN A 251 -7.78 40.83 -12.01
N PRO A 252 -8.72 41.24 -11.13
CA PRO A 252 -8.62 41.05 -9.68
C PRO A 252 -8.31 39.62 -9.18
N PHE A 253 -8.63 38.57 -9.92
CA PHE A 253 -8.27 37.19 -9.57
C PHE A 253 -6.87 36.79 -10.05
N GLY A 254 -6.18 37.61 -10.85
CA GLY A 254 -4.87 37.32 -11.42
C GLY A 254 -4.93 36.62 -12.79
N LEU A 255 -6.08 36.67 -13.49
CA LEU A 255 -6.24 36.10 -14.82
C LEU A 255 -5.89 37.12 -15.90
N TYR A 256 -5.22 36.66 -16.96
CA TYR A 256 -4.75 37.46 -18.07
C TYR A 256 -5.57 37.18 -19.34
N ASP A 257 -5.53 38.16 -20.25
CA ASP A 257 -6.09 38.06 -21.60
C ASP A 257 -7.59 37.66 -21.60
N MET A 258 -8.33 38.12 -20.59
CA MET A 258 -9.78 37.84 -20.48
C MET A 258 -10.61 38.54 -21.57
N TYR A 259 -10.00 39.43 -22.36
CA TYR A 259 -10.63 40.16 -23.45
C TYR A 259 -9.80 40.05 -24.74
N GLY A 260 -10.33 39.34 -25.75
CA GLY A 260 -9.75 39.30 -27.10
C GLY A 260 -8.77 38.15 -27.33
N ASN A 261 -7.79 38.35 -28.22
CA ASN A 261 -6.78 37.38 -28.68
C ASN A 261 -7.37 36.20 -29.45
N VAL A 262 -7.99 35.26 -28.74
CA VAL A 262 -8.77 34.16 -29.31
C VAL A 262 -10.14 34.10 -28.65
N GLN A 263 -11.17 33.69 -29.37
CA GLN A 263 -12.46 33.46 -28.73
C GLN A 263 -12.45 32.13 -27.99
N GLU A 264 -12.84 32.15 -26.72
CA GLU A 264 -12.80 30.98 -25.85
C GLU A 264 -14.15 30.24 -25.88
N GLN A 265 -14.08 28.92 -26.04
CA GLN A 265 -15.25 28.07 -26.06
C GLN A 265 -15.69 27.67 -24.65
N THR A 266 -17.01 27.72 -24.37
CA THR A 266 -17.58 27.40 -23.04
C THR A 266 -18.68 26.33 -23.12
N LEU A 267 -18.95 25.66 -21.99
CA LEU A 267 -20.07 24.72 -21.81
C LEU A 267 -21.38 25.46 -21.50
N ASN A 268 -22.49 25.02 -22.09
CA ASN A 268 -23.84 25.55 -21.84
C ASN A 268 -24.33 25.22 -20.41
N GLY A 269 -24.85 26.23 -19.71
CA GLY A 269 -25.30 26.14 -18.33
C GLY A 269 -26.66 25.45 -18.15
N GLN A 270 -26.76 24.67 -17.07
CA GLN A 270 -27.98 24.22 -16.35
C GLN A 270 -28.65 22.85 -16.60
N GLN A 271 -28.17 21.92 -17.42
CA GLN A 271 -28.83 20.58 -17.46
C GLN A 271 -27.98 19.29 -17.47
N TRP A 272 -26.65 19.33 -17.55
CA TRP A 272 -25.94 18.12 -18.02
C TRP A 272 -24.76 17.63 -17.18
N VAL A 273 -24.53 18.19 -15.98
CA VAL A 273 -23.42 17.74 -15.10
C VAL A 273 -23.78 16.52 -14.24
N GLU A 274 -25.07 16.23 -14.02
CA GLU A 274 -25.48 15.13 -13.11
C GLU A 274 -25.87 13.80 -13.79
N ARG A 275 -25.85 13.68 -15.12
CA ARG A 275 -26.36 12.46 -15.80
C ARG A 275 -25.46 11.80 -16.84
N GLY A 276 -24.22 12.22 -17.03
CA GLY A 276 -23.24 11.45 -17.82
C GLY A 276 -23.61 11.21 -19.29
N ILE A 277 -24.42 12.08 -19.92
CA ILE A 277 -24.77 12.00 -21.34
C ILE A 277 -24.19 13.22 -22.05
N THR A 278 -23.20 13.01 -22.93
CA THR A 278 -22.60 14.02 -23.81
C THR A 278 -23.47 14.22 -25.05
N ASN A 279 -24.24 15.31 -25.13
CA ASN A 279 -24.80 15.78 -26.41
C ASN A 279 -23.95 16.97 -26.93
N PRO A 280 -23.21 16.86 -28.06
CA PRO A 280 -22.16 17.81 -28.44
C PRO A 280 -22.60 19.13 -29.10
N ASN A 281 -23.90 19.37 -29.29
CA ASN A 281 -24.38 20.36 -30.26
C ASN A 281 -24.79 21.75 -29.71
N SER A 282 -24.48 22.10 -28.45
CA SER A 282 -24.72 23.45 -27.93
C SER A 282 -23.50 24.04 -27.25
N THR A 283 -22.66 24.74 -28.01
CA THR A 283 -21.51 25.52 -27.51
C THR A 283 -21.78 27.00 -27.70
N PHE A 284 -21.61 27.80 -26.63
CA PHE A 284 -21.62 29.27 -26.72
C PHE A 284 -20.18 29.78 -26.83
N LEU A 285 -20.00 30.80 -27.67
CA LEU A 285 -18.73 31.48 -27.91
C LEU A 285 -18.63 32.69 -26.99
N ARG A 286 -17.63 32.74 -26.11
CA ARG A 286 -17.30 33.94 -25.35
C ARG A 286 -15.80 34.20 -25.41
N SER A 287 -15.36 34.81 -26.50
CA SER A 287 -14.47 35.97 -26.43
C SER A 287 -14.61 36.74 -27.74
N ALA A 288 -15.50 37.70 -27.74
CA ALA A 288 -15.16 38.97 -28.34
C ALA A 288 -15.50 39.98 -27.26
N ALA A 289 -14.68 41.00 -27.15
CA ALA A 289 -15.05 42.25 -26.54
C ALA A 289 -16.56 42.53 -26.69
N ARG A 290 -17.18 43.14 -25.66
CA ARG A 290 -18.09 44.25 -25.97
C ARG A 290 -17.28 45.18 -26.89
N TYR A 291 -17.43 45.01 -28.21
CA TYR A 291 -16.56 45.63 -29.21
C TYR A 291 -16.52 47.13 -28.91
N PRO A 292 -15.36 47.74 -28.65
CA PRO A 292 -15.31 49.19 -28.61
C PRO A 292 -15.78 49.69 -29.98
N MET A 293 -16.86 50.49 -29.99
CA MET A 293 -17.61 50.96 -31.16
C MET A 293 -16.80 51.83 -32.15
N THR A 294 -15.46 51.77 -32.15
CA THR A 294 -14.56 52.71 -32.83
C THR A 294 -13.52 52.08 -33.74
N VAL A 295 -13.49 50.75 -33.90
CA VAL A 295 -12.56 50.10 -34.87
C VAL A 295 -13.25 49.95 -36.22
N THR A 296 -12.78 50.70 -37.22
CA THR A 296 -13.20 50.56 -38.62
C THR A 296 -12.84 49.16 -39.11
N MET A 297 -13.85 48.37 -39.51
CA MET A 297 -13.66 47.05 -40.11
C MET A 297 -13.07 47.19 -41.52
N GLU A 298 -11.74 47.26 -41.62
CA GLU A 298 -11.05 46.98 -42.88
C GLU A 298 -10.83 45.47 -43.02
N ASP A 299 -11.39 44.92 -44.10
CA ASP A 299 -11.11 43.64 -44.74
C ASP A 299 -10.81 42.40 -43.88
N SER A 300 -11.83 41.53 -43.81
CA SER A 300 -11.78 40.10 -43.47
C SER A 300 -11.71 39.71 -41.99
N VAL A 301 -12.86 39.35 -41.40
CA VAL A 301 -12.94 38.78 -40.05
C VAL A 301 -12.66 37.27 -40.10
N TYR A 302 -11.67 36.82 -39.32
CA TYR A 302 -11.42 35.41 -39.06
C TYR A 302 -11.98 35.04 -37.69
N PHE A 303 -12.75 33.97 -37.59
CA PHE A 303 -13.19 33.43 -36.30
C PHE A 303 -12.04 32.63 -35.66
N VAL A 304 -11.23 33.28 -34.83
CA VAL A 304 -10.08 32.64 -34.16
C VAL A 304 -10.56 31.89 -32.91
N MET A 305 -10.95 30.63 -33.07
CA MET A 305 -11.41 29.78 -31.95
C MET A 305 -10.26 29.17 -31.18
N GLY A 306 -10.16 29.47 -29.89
CA GLY A 306 -9.20 28.91 -28.94
C GLY A 306 -9.86 28.32 -27.71
N MET A 307 -9.08 28.08 -26.66
CA MET A 307 -9.57 27.49 -25.42
C MET A 307 -8.84 28.00 -24.18
N ARG A 308 -9.57 27.99 -23.06
CA ARG A 308 -9.02 28.08 -21.71
C ARG A 308 -9.50 26.89 -20.91
N ILE A 309 -8.66 26.41 -20.00
CA ILE A 309 -8.85 25.14 -19.32
C ILE A 309 -9.23 25.35 -17.85
N VAL A 310 -10.10 24.49 -17.34
CA VAL A 310 -10.56 24.40 -15.95
C VAL A 310 -10.17 23.06 -15.36
N VAL A 311 -9.83 23.05 -14.07
CA VAL A 311 -9.62 21.86 -13.24
C VAL A 311 -10.51 21.94 -12.00
N THR A 312 -11.12 20.84 -11.60
CA THR A 312 -11.90 20.79 -10.35
C THR A 312 -10.98 20.74 -9.14
N VAL A 313 -11.40 21.38 -8.03
CA VAL A 313 -10.63 21.32 -6.78
C VAL A 313 -10.57 19.89 -6.25
N GLU A 314 -11.61 19.09 -6.41
CA GLU A 314 -11.59 17.67 -6.00
C GLU A 314 -10.51 16.87 -6.73
N SER A 315 -10.30 17.13 -8.02
CA SER A 315 -9.28 16.43 -8.80
C SER A 315 -7.86 16.82 -8.34
N VAL A 316 -7.63 18.11 -8.07
CA VAL A 316 -6.38 18.59 -7.45
C VAL A 316 -6.18 17.99 -6.06
N LYS A 317 -7.21 17.93 -5.22
CA LYS A 317 -7.13 17.27 -3.91
C LYS A 317 -6.80 15.79 -4.00
N LYS A 318 -7.29 15.12 -5.04
CA LYS A 318 -7.01 13.71 -5.29
C LYS A 318 -5.57 13.49 -5.75
N SER A 319 -5.03 14.39 -6.58
CA SER A 319 -3.62 14.32 -6.99
C SER A 319 -2.65 14.65 -5.84
N LEU A 320 -3.11 15.36 -4.81
CA LEU A 320 -2.40 15.56 -3.54
C LEU A 320 -2.47 14.34 -2.59
N ARG A 321 -3.13 13.24 -2.97
CA ARG A 321 -3.07 11.98 -2.20
C ARG A 321 -2.00 11.08 -2.79
N ALA A 322 -1.23 10.43 -1.91
CA ALA A 322 -0.24 9.45 -2.34
C ALA A 322 -0.87 8.40 -3.26
N PRO A 323 -0.34 8.19 -4.48
CA PRO A 323 -0.83 7.16 -5.38
C PRO A 323 -0.65 5.76 -4.79
N LYS A 324 -1.36 4.78 -5.36
CA LYS A 324 -1.18 3.38 -4.95
C LYS A 324 0.20 2.88 -5.36
N ARG A 325 0.73 1.93 -4.59
CA ARG A 325 1.91 1.13 -4.95
C ARG A 325 1.65 0.38 -6.26
N ALA A 326 2.67 0.28 -7.11
CA ALA A 326 2.63 -0.54 -8.31
C ALA A 326 2.84 -2.01 -7.93
N ILE A 327 1.81 -2.82 -8.06
CA ILE A 327 1.82 -4.24 -7.67
C ILE A 327 2.01 -5.08 -8.93
N ALA A 328 3.14 -5.77 -9.05
CA ALA A 328 3.40 -6.67 -10.17
C ALA A 328 2.47 -7.91 -10.12
N PRO A 329 2.05 -8.46 -11.29
CA PRO A 329 2.50 -8.09 -12.61
C PRO A 329 1.75 -6.90 -13.24
N PHE A 330 2.46 -6.09 -14.04
CA PHE A 330 1.88 -5.01 -14.85
C PHE A 330 2.66 -4.79 -16.15
N ASP A 331 1.99 -4.24 -17.16
CA ASP A 331 2.57 -3.93 -18.47
C ASP A 331 3.23 -2.53 -18.54
N ALA A 332 3.84 -2.21 -19.69
CA ALA A 332 4.49 -0.91 -19.91
C ALA A 332 3.55 0.30 -19.82
N LYS A 333 2.28 0.15 -20.20
CA LYS A 333 1.30 1.24 -20.10
C LYS A 333 0.94 1.50 -18.65
N GLN A 334 0.76 0.45 -17.87
CA GLN A 334 0.52 0.53 -16.43
C GLN A 334 1.75 1.07 -15.69
N ALA A 335 2.96 0.61 -16.03
CA ALA A 335 4.22 1.11 -15.48
C ALA A 335 4.34 2.62 -15.67
N ARG A 336 4.16 3.10 -16.90
CA ARG A 336 4.19 4.53 -17.24
C ARG A 336 3.15 5.33 -16.47
N LYS A 337 1.91 4.83 -16.40
CA LYS A 337 0.84 5.44 -15.59
C LYS A 337 1.21 5.56 -14.11
N HIS A 338 1.86 4.55 -13.53
CA HIS A 338 2.35 4.62 -12.15
C HIS A 338 3.44 5.69 -11.98
N GLN A 339 4.36 5.80 -12.93
CA GLN A 339 5.39 6.84 -12.92
C GLN A 339 4.76 8.24 -12.99
N GLU A 340 3.79 8.45 -13.88
CA GLU A 340 3.10 9.74 -14.07
C GLU A 340 2.31 10.16 -12.83
N GLN A 341 1.58 9.21 -12.22
CA GLN A 341 0.84 9.45 -10.97
C GLN A 341 1.77 9.90 -9.83
N TRP A 342 2.89 9.18 -9.64
CA TRP A 342 3.86 9.51 -8.60
C TRP A 342 4.63 10.80 -8.91
N ALA A 343 4.97 11.05 -10.17
CA ALA A 343 5.61 12.29 -10.60
C ALA A 343 4.70 13.50 -10.31
N ALA A 344 3.41 13.41 -10.66
CA ALA A 344 2.42 14.45 -10.38
C ALA A 344 2.28 14.71 -8.87
N TYR A 345 2.16 13.66 -8.06
CA TYR A 345 2.08 13.77 -6.60
C TYR A 345 3.30 14.46 -5.99
N LEU A 346 4.51 14.10 -6.45
CA LEU A 346 5.75 14.66 -5.94
C LEU A 346 6.06 16.05 -6.51
N GLY A 347 5.34 16.49 -7.54
CA GLY A 347 5.68 17.69 -8.31
C GLY A 347 7.01 17.54 -9.04
N MET A 348 7.29 16.35 -9.56
CA MET A 348 8.50 15.98 -10.28
C MET A 348 8.16 15.60 -11.73
N ARG A 349 9.18 15.43 -12.57
CA ARG A 349 9.03 14.83 -13.89
C ARG A 349 9.31 13.32 -13.81
N VAL A 350 8.67 12.54 -14.68
CA VAL A 350 8.99 11.10 -14.85
C VAL A 350 10.45 10.91 -15.25
N GLU A 351 10.95 11.80 -16.10
CA GLU A 351 12.33 11.80 -16.58
C GLU A 351 13.07 13.06 -16.12
N TYR A 352 14.29 12.87 -15.64
CA TYR A 352 15.15 13.92 -15.12
C TYR A 352 16.56 13.78 -15.71
N GLU A 353 17.15 14.87 -16.19
CA GLU A 353 18.55 14.90 -16.61
C GLU A 353 19.35 15.77 -15.63
N ASN A 354 20.45 15.22 -15.11
CA ASN A 354 21.27 15.90 -14.11
C ASN A 354 22.37 16.78 -14.74
N THR A 355 23.18 17.42 -13.90
CA THR A 355 24.17 18.42 -14.35
C THR A 355 25.32 17.85 -15.18
N VAL A 356 25.54 16.53 -15.14
CA VAL A 356 26.58 15.86 -15.92
C VAL A 356 26.04 15.21 -17.20
N GLY A 357 24.73 15.30 -17.45
CA GLY A 357 24.04 14.76 -18.63
C GLY A 357 23.58 13.32 -18.47
N MET A 358 23.46 12.82 -17.23
CA MET A 358 22.88 11.51 -16.94
C MET A 358 21.37 11.63 -16.84
N LYS A 359 20.66 10.72 -17.51
CA LYS A 359 19.19 10.64 -17.47
C LYS A 359 18.74 9.67 -16.39
N PHE A 360 17.64 10.00 -15.74
CA PHE A 360 17.00 9.24 -14.68
C PHE A 360 15.52 9.07 -14.97
N ALA A 361 14.98 7.90 -14.63
CA ALA A 361 13.56 7.62 -14.64
C ALA A 361 13.05 7.50 -13.19
N LEU A 362 11.87 8.03 -12.91
CA LEU A 362 11.19 7.85 -11.63
C LEU A 362 10.70 6.40 -11.53
N ILE A 363 11.15 5.69 -10.49
CA ILE A 363 10.66 4.37 -10.14
C ILE A 363 9.67 4.53 -8.99
N PRO A 364 8.38 4.19 -9.18
CA PRO A 364 7.36 4.34 -8.15
C PRO A 364 7.53 3.28 -7.05
N PRO A 365 7.01 3.52 -5.83
CA PRO A 365 6.83 2.47 -4.82
C PRO A 365 6.02 1.31 -5.36
N GLY A 366 6.33 0.09 -4.90
CA GLY A 366 5.70 -1.10 -5.44
C GLY A 366 5.93 -2.38 -4.65
N GLU A 367 5.26 -3.43 -5.10
CA GLU A 367 5.42 -4.79 -4.59
C GLU A 367 5.69 -5.73 -5.76
N PHE A 368 6.64 -6.65 -5.59
CA PHE A 368 6.99 -7.62 -6.62
C PHE A 368 7.53 -8.91 -6.03
N THR A 369 7.45 -9.98 -6.80
CA THR A 369 8.09 -11.25 -6.46
C THR A 369 9.55 -11.20 -6.85
N MET A 370 10.43 -11.17 -5.85
CA MET A 370 11.88 -11.14 -5.98
C MET A 370 12.47 -12.54 -5.92
N GLY A 371 13.54 -12.79 -6.67
CA GLY A 371 14.26 -14.06 -6.67
C GLY A 371 13.66 -15.12 -7.59
N THR A 372 14.38 -16.24 -7.70
CA THR A 372 14.07 -17.39 -8.56
C THR A 372 13.36 -18.49 -7.75
N PRO A 373 12.31 -19.14 -8.29
CA PRO A 373 11.66 -20.27 -7.64
C PRO A 373 12.64 -21.41 -7.34
N LYS A 374 12.47 -22.08 -6.20
CA LYS A 374 13.36 -23.16 -5.74
C LYS A 374 13.57 -24.26 -6.80
N ALA A 375 12.48 -24.70 -7.45
CA ALA A 375 12.55 -25.74 -8.47
C ALA A 375 13.42 -25.34 -9.67
N GLU A 376 13.37 -24.06 -10.08
CA GLU A 376 14.19 -23.54 -11.16
C GLU A 376 15.65 -23.40 -10.75
N ILE A 377 15.93 -23.01 -9.49
CA ILE A 377 17.30 -23.02 -8.94
C ILE A 377 17.90 -24.43 -9.01
N GLU A 378 17.14 -25.44 -8.57
CA GLU A 378 17.58 -26.84 -8.61
C GLU A 378 17.85 -27.31 -10.04
N GLU A 379 17.00 -26.94 -11.01
CA GLU A 379 17.20 -27.23 -12.43
C GLU A 379 18.46 -26.55 -12.97
N ASN A 380 18.63 -25.24 -12.73
CA ASN A 380 19.78 -24.47 -13.18
C ASN A 380 21.10 -25.02 -12.60
N VAL A 381 21.10 -25.39 -11.31
CA VAL A 381 22.25 -26.01 -10.65
C VAL A 381 22.57 -27.37 -11.27
N ALA A 382 21.56 -28.21 -11.53
CA ALA A 382 21.75 -29.51 -12.17
C ALA A 382 22.33 -29.36 -13.58
N GLN A 383 21.84 -28.39 -14.37
CA GLN A 383 22.37 -28.08 -15.70
C GLN A 383 23.82 -27.58 -15.64
N ALA A 384 24.16 -26.70 -14.69
CA ALA A 384 25.52 -26.20 -14.51
C ALA A 384 26.50 -27.31 -14.12
N ILE A 385 26.11 -28.22 -13.23
CA ILE A 385 26.88 -29.41 -12.86
C ILE A 385 27.09 -30.31 -14.09
N ALA A 386 26.02 -30.59 -14.84
CA ALA A 386 26.11 -31.42 -16.04
C ALA A 386 27.01 -30.81 -17.14
N ALA A 387 27.06 -29.47 -17.22
CA ALA A 387 27.92 -28.73 -18.13
C ALA A 387 29.37 -28.56 -17.64
N GLY A 388 29.73 -29.12 -16.47
CA GLY A 388 31.08 -29.03 -15.91
C GLY A 388 31.47 -27.61 -15.48
N GLN A 389 30.49 -26.79 -15.08
CA GLN A 389 30.76 -25.43 -14.62
C GLN A 389 31.50 -25.44 -13.27
N PRO A 390 32.36 -24.44 -13.00
CA PRO A 390 33.09 -24.33 -11.74
C PRO A 390 32.18 -24.20 -10.50
N ASP A 391 32.64 -24.64 -9.32
CA ASP A 391 31.88 -24.58 -8.07
C ASP A 391 31.37 -23.18 -7.70
N TYR A 392 32.15 -22.13 -8.01
CA TYR A 392 31.71 -20.76 -7.74
C TYR A 392 30.49 -20.37 -8.57
N VAL A 393 30.34 -20.91 -9.79
CA VAL A 393 29.15 -20.69 -10.63
C VAL A 393 27.93 -21.36 -10.00
N ILE A 394 28.10 -22.59 -9.51
CA ILE A 394 27.05 -23.33 -8.80
C ILE A 394 26.61 -22.58 -7.54
N SER A 395 27.56 -21.96 -6.82
CA SER A 395 27.25 -21.16 -5.64
C SER A 395 26.38 -19.94 -5.98
N PHE A 396 26.69 -19.19 -7.05
CA PHE A 396 25.90 -18.02 -7.46
C PHE A 396 24.46 -18.36 -7.84
N LEU A 397 24.24 -19.50 -8.50
CA LEU A 397 22.89 -19.95 -8.87
C LEU A 397 22.01 -20.24 -7.65
N LYS A 398 22.61 -20.70 -6.53
CA LYS A 398 21.88 -20.96 -5.28
C LYS A 398 21.47 -19.68 -4.57
N GLU A 399 22.20 -18.58 -4.78
CA GLU A 399 21.93 -17.27 -4.20
C GLU A 399 20.81 -16.50 -4.93
N GLU A 400 20.23 -17.05 -6.01
CA GLU A 400 19.07 -16.46 -6.70
C GLU A 400 17.77 -16.56 -5.89
N GLY A 401 17.73 -17.36 -4.83
CA GLY A 401 16.56 -17.56 -3.97
C GLY A 401 16.83 -17.27 -2.49
N PRO A 402 15.83 -17.49 -1.61
CA PRO A 402 14.49 -17.94 -1.95
C PRO A 402 13.66 -16.83 -2.62
N GLN A 403 12.70 -17.25 -3.45
CA GLN A 403 11.71 -16.34 -3.99
C GLN A 403 10.86 -15.76 -2.85
N ARG A 404 10.71 -14.43 -2.79
CA ARG A 404 9.95 -13.73 -1.75
C ARG A 404 9.18 -12.54 -2.30
N LEU A 405 8.10 -12.14 -1.62
CA LEU A 405 7.46 -10.86 -1.90
C LEU A 405 8.34 -9.73 -1.36
N ALA A 406 8.83 -8.86 -2.22
CA ALA A 406 9.61 -7.68 -1.86
C ALA A 406 8.78 -6.42 -2.03
N THR A 407 9.06 -5.41 -1.20
CA THR A 407 8.31 -4.17 -1.14
C THR A 407 9.28 -2.99 -1.28
N ILE A 408 9.02 -2.10 -2.23
CA ILE A 408 9.70 -0.82 -2.39
C ILE A 408 8.81 0.26 -1.79
N ASP A 409 9.21 0.80 -0.65
CA ASP A 409 8.39 1.73 0.14
C ASP A 409 8.42 3.17 -0.34
N LYS A 410 9.50 3.57 -1.01
CA LYS A 410 9.72 4.96 -1.41
C LYS A 410 10.05 5.03 -2.90
N PRO A 411 9.56 6.06 -3.61
CA PRO A 411 9.98 6.31 -4.97
C PRO A 411 11.47 6.70 -4.97
N PHE A 412 12.13 6.42 -6.07
CA PHE A 412 13.49 6.88 -6.30
C PHE A 412 13.70 7.17 -7.79
N LEU A 413 14.66 8.02 -8.10
CA LEU A 413 15.13 8.22 -9.47
C LEU A 413 16.22 7.21 -9.75
N PHE A 414 16.14 6.50 -10.88
CA PHE A 414 17.11 5.47 -11.25
C PHE A 414 17.72 5.80 -12.60
N GLY A 415 19.04 5.64 -12.73
CA GLY A 415 19.74 5.93 -13.98
C GLY A 415 19.12 5.16 -15.14
N VAL A 416 18.77 5.86 -16.23
CA VAL A 416 18.21 5.26 -17.46
C VAL A 416 19.21 4.33 -18.12
N HIS A 417 20.50 4.66 -18.00
CA HIS A 417 21.64 3.87 -18.47
C HIS A 417 22.64 3.63 -17.32
N GLU A 418 23.55 2.68 -17.53
CA GLU A 418 24.81 2.58 -16.78
C GLU A 418 25.56 3.92 -16.81
N VAL A 419 26.37 4.21 -15.80
CA VAL A 419 27.20 5.42 -15.79
C VAL A 419 28.18 5.36 -16.96
N THR A 420 28.11 6.33 -17.87
CA THR A 420 29.01 6.38 -19.04
C THR A 420 30.40 6.87 -18.66
N GLN A 421 31.39 6.52 -19.48
CA GLN A 421 32.76 7.02 -19.35
C GLN A 421 32.82 8.54 -19.41
N LYS A 422 31.96 9.18 -20.22
CA LYS A 422 31.79 10.63 -20.27
C LYS A 422 31.34 11.22 -18.93
N ALA A 423 30.31 10.66 -18.31
CA ALA A 423 29.79 11.13 -17.03
C ALA A 423 30.81 10.89 -15.91
N TRP A 424 31.44 9.70 -15.91
CA TRP A 424 32.53 9.36 -15.01
C TRP A 424 33.69 10.34 -15.10
N LEU A 425 34.19 10.62 -16.30
CA LEU A 425 35.32 11.53 -16.52
C LEU A 425 35.00 12.94 -16.01
N LYS A 426 33.77 13.44 -16.21
CA LYS A 426 33.33 14.74 -15.70
C LYS A 426 33.38 14.83 -14.17
N VAL A 427 33.12 13.73 -13.44
CA VAL A 427 33.04 13.71 -11.97
C VAL A 427 34.38 13.32 -11.33
N MET A 428 35.07 12.32 -11.89
CA MET A 428 36.25 11.71 -11.30
C MET A 428 37.56 12.23 -11.90
N GLY A 429 37.52 12.90 -13.05
CA GLY A 429 38.69 13.49 -13.72
C GLY A 429 39.61 12.49 -14.44
N LYS A 430 39.40 11.18 -14.27
CA LYS A 430 40.15 10.11 -14.95
C LYS A 430 39.23 8.98 -15.39
N ASN A 431 39.55 8.32 -16.51
CA ASN A 431 38.79 7.19 -17.05
C ASN A 431 39.54 5.85 -16.84
N PRO A 432 39.12 4.99 -15.90
CA PRO A 432 39.79 3.73 -15.57
C PRO A 432 39.48 2.57 -16.53
N SER A 433 38.50 2.74 -17.42
CA SER A 433 37.94 1.68 -18.27
C SER A 433 38.96 1.04 -19.21
N ALA A 434 38.87 -0.27 -19.38
CA ALA A 434 39.72 -1.02 -20.30
C ALA A 434 39.38 -0.71 -21.77
N ASN A 435 38.10 -0.62 -22.12
CA ASN A 435 37.63 -0.25 -23.46
C ASN A 435 37.31 1.25 -23.51
N ARG A 436 38.11 2.05 -24.23
CA ARG A 436 37.95 3.51 -24.35
C ARG A 436 37.65 3.97 -25.78
N THR A 437 36.99 3.13 -26.57
CA THR A 437 36.71 3.42 -28.00
C THR A 437 35.61 4.45 -28.22
N SER A 438 34.76 4.70 -27.21
CA SER A 438 33.74 5.75 -27.23
C SER A 438 33.45 6.26 -25.81
N ASP A 439 33.14 7.55 -25.71
CA ASP A 439 32.75 8.19 -24.45
C ASP A 439 31.36 7.75 -23.96
N ASP A 440 30.52 7.21 -24.86
CA ASP A 440 29.17 6.73 -24.57
C ASP A 440 29.15 5.27 -24.08
N LEU A 441 30.32 4.63 -23.96
CA LEU A 441 30.47 3.33 -23.30
C LEU A 441 30.20 3.45 -21.80
N PRO A 442 29.72 2.39 -21.13
CA PRO A 442 29.70 2.35 -19.68
C PRO A 442 31.12 2.43 -19.12
N VAL A 443 31.25 3.04 -17.96
CA VAL A 443 32.48 2.96 -17.18
C VAL A 443 32.60 1.57 -16.57
N GLU A 444 33.71 0.91 -16.85
CA GLU A 444 34.10 -0.37 -16.25
C GLU A 444 35.52 -0.29 -15.68
N ASN A 445 35.99 -1.42 -15.13
CA ASN A 445 37.29 -1.55 -14.48
C ASN A 445 37.43 -0.63 -13.25
N ILE A 446 36.37 -0.62 -12.43
CA ILE A 446 36.28 0.15 -11.19
C ILE A 446 36.12 -0.78 -9.98
N SER A 447 36.65 -0.36 -8.83
CA SER A 447 36.43 -1.03 -7.54
C SER A 447 35.16 -0.51 -6.86
N PHE A 448 34.71 -1.21 -5.80
CA PHE A 448 33.57 -0.73 -5.00
C PHE A 448 33.83 0.64 -4.35
N PRO A 449 35.02 0.93 -3.77
CA PRO A 449 35.36 2.27 -3.31
C PRO A 449 35.31 3.34 -4.40
N ASP A 450 35.73 3.02 -5.64
CA ASP A 450 35.64 3.97 -6.76
C ASP A 450 34.17 4.30 -7.09
N ALA A 451 33.29 3.29 -7.10
CA ALA A 451 31.87 3.46 -7.36
C ALA A 451 31.18 4.34 -6.29
N VAL A 452 31.48 4.09 -5.01
CA VAL A 452 30.99 4.87 -3.88
C VAL A 452 31.54 6.30 -3.92
N ALA A 453 32.83 6.48 -4.24
CA ALA A 453 33.45 7.79 -4.39
C ALA A 453 32.80 8.61 -5.52
N PHE A 454 32.45 7.97 -6.65
CA PHE A 454 31.70 8.61 -7.73
C PHE A 454 30.34 9.12 -7.22
N CYS A 455 29.60 8.30 -6.48
CA CYS A 455 28.30 8.68 -5.91
C CYS A 455 28.42 9.91 -4.98
N ASN A 456 29.39 9.90 -4.06
CA ASN A 456 29.63 11.02 -3.16
C ASN A 456 30.01 12.30 -3.90
N ARG A 457 30.98 12.24 -4.82
CA ARG A 457 31.43 13.42 -5.57
C ARG A 457 30.34 13.99 -6.47
N LEU A 458 29.52 13.14 -7.08
CA LEU A 458 28.37 13.59 -7.85
C LEU A 458 27.34 14.28 -6.95
N SER A 459 27.11 13.75 -5.74
CA SER A 459 26.23 14.37 -4.75
C SER A 459 26.73 15.75 -4.33
N GLU A 460 28.00 15.87 -3.95
CA GLU A 460 28.63 17.13 -3.54
C GLU A 460 28.57 18.18 -4.66
N ARG A 461 28.84 17.76 -5.91
CA ARG A 461 28.77 18.64 -7.07
C ARG A 461 27.38 19.24 -7.29
N GLU A 462 26.34 18.48 -6.97
CA GLU A 462 24.94 18.91 -7.10
C GLU A 462 24.37 19.47 -5.79
N GLY A 463 25.22 19.71 -4.78
CA GLY A 463 24.80 20.30 -3.51
C GLY A 463 23.95 19.39 -2.63
N ARG A 464 24.06 18.07 -2.81
CA ARG A 464 23.33 17.04 -2.05
C ARG A 464 24.20 16.45 -0.94
N LEU A 465 23.56 15.95 0.12
CA LEU A 465 24.27 15.28 1.21
C LEU A 465 24.76 13.90 0.76
N PRO A 466 26.06 13.58 0.84
CA PRO A 466 26.58 12.30 0.42
C PRO A 466 25.94 11.11 1.17
N SER A 467 25.63 10.04 0.45
CA SER A 467 25.01 8.82 0.98
C SER A 467 26.02 7.83 1.58
N TYR A 468 27.31 8.19 1.61
CA TYR A 468 28.35 7.37 2.22
C TYR A 468 29.32 8.22 3.03
N ARG A 469 29.75 7.70 4.18
CA ARG A 469 30.91 8.18 4.92
C ARG A 469 32.09 7.26 4.61
N ILE A 470 33.20 7.86 4.19
CA ILE A 470 34.42 7.14 3.81
C ILE A 470 35.52 7.55 4.79
N ASP A 471 36.04 6.60 5.55
CA ASP A 471 37.17 6.78 6.47
C ASP A 471 38.25 5.72 6.19
N GLY A 472 39.27 6.10 5.42
CA GLY A 472 40.24 5.14 4.88
C GLY A 472 39.57 4.08 4.00
N GLU A 473 39.73 2.81 4.36
CA GLU A 473 39.06 1.68 3.69
C GLU A 473 37.65 1.39 4.23
N LYS A 474 37.24 2.04 5.33
CA LYS A 474 35.92 1.85 5.93
C LYS A 474 34.90 2.71 5.19
N ILE A 475 33.89 2.04 4.62
CA ILE A 475 32.75 2.69 3.96
C ILE A 475 31.51 2.42 4.80
N GLU A 476 30.79 3.47 5.17
CA GLU A 476 29.52 3.40 5.90
C GLU A 476 28.42 4.05 5.07
N PHE A 477 27.27 3.39 4.94
CA PHE A 477 26.09 4.01 4.34
C PHE A 477 25.49 5.06 5.29
N VAL A 478 25.14 6.22 4.75
CA VAL A 478 24.46 7.28 5.47
C VAL A 478 23.12 7.54 4.77
N GLU A 479 22.03 7.49 5.52
CA GLU A 479 20.71 7.81 4.97
C GLU A 479 20.64 9.33 4.68
N ALA A 480 20.90 9.68 3.43
CA ALA A 480 20.97 11.06 2.93
C ALA A 480 20.24 11.17 1.57
N ASP A 481 20.23 12.36 0.97
CA ASP A 481 19.55 12.64 -0.31
C ASP A 481 20.49 12.69 -1.54
N GLY A 482 21.74 12.26 -1.35
CA GLY A 482 22.73 12.12 -2.41
C GLY A 482 22.63 10.80 -3.18
N TYR A 483 23.28 10.78 -4.33
CA TYR A 483 23.44 9.61 -5.18
C TYR A 483 24.04 8.44 -4.40
N ARG A 484 23.59 7.23 -4.75
CA ARG A 484 24.09 5.98 -4.20
C ARG A 484 23.96 4.82 -5.16
N LEU A 485 24.60 3.71 -4.82
CA LEU A 485 24.29 2.42 -5.44
C LEU A 485 22.90 1.94 -4.97
N PRO A 486 22.14 1.26 -5.85
CA PRO A 486 20.89 0.63 -5.45
C PRO A 486 21.16 -0.51 -4.45
N ILE A 487 20.18 -0.81 -3.61
CA ILE A 487 20.15 -2.13 -2.96
C ILE A 487 19.60 -3.18 -3.94
N VAL A 488 19.83 -4.45 -3.65
CA VAL A 488 19.45 -5.55 -4.54
C VAL A 488 17.94 -5.55 -4.84
N ASP A 489 17.08 -5.30 -3.86
CA ASP A 489 15.63 -5.21 -4.03
C ASP A 489 15.23 -4.11 -5.02
N GLU A 490 15.82 -2.92 -4.87
CA GLU A 490 15.57 -1.76 -5.75
C GLU A 490 16.03 -2.04 -7.18
N TRP A 491 17.21 -2.65 -7.31
CA TRP A 491 17.77 -3.01 -8.61
C TRP A 491 16.90 -4.04 -9.33
N GLU A 492 16.50 -5.12 -8.65
CA GLU A 492 15.69 -6.18 -9.27
C GLU A 492 14.26 -5.71 -9.57
N TYR A 493 13.66 -4.90 -8.70
CA TYR A 493 12.36 -4.28 -8.94
C TYR A 493 12.38 -3.43 -10.22
N ALA A 494 13.38 -2.54 -10.31
CA ALA A 494 13.56 -1.67 -11.47
C ALA A 494 13.86 -2.50 -12.73
N CYS A 495 14.68 -3.54 -12.62
CA CYS A 495 15.04 -4.45 -13.71
C CYS A 495 13.82 -5.17 -14.28
N ARG A 496 13.01 -5.80 -13.41
CA ARG A 496 11.82 -6.57 -13.78
C ARG A 496 10.73 -5.74 -14.43
N GLY A 497 10.63 -4.44 -14.10
CA GLY A 497 9.68 -3.53 -14.76
C GLY A 497 8.22 -4.00 -14.72
N GLY A 498 7.82 -4.72 -13.66
CA GLY A 498 6.49 -5.32 -13.54
C GLY A 498 6.35 -6.76 -14.00
N SER A 499 7.40 -7.41 -14.49
CA SER A 499 7.37 -8.82 -14.87
C SER A 499 7.75 -9.76 -13.72
N THR A 500 7.22 -10.98 -13.75
CA THR A 500 7.58 -12.10 -12.85
C THR A 500 8.46 -13.17 -13.53
N THR A 501 8.83 -12.99 -14.80
CA THR A 501 9.60 -13.96 -15.60
C THR A 501 11.11 -13.84 -15.39
N LYS A 502 11.92 -14.72 -16.02
CA LYS A 502 13.39 -14.73 -15.94
C LYS A 502 14.02 -13.40 -16.36
N TYR A 503 13.53 -12.83 -17.45
CA TYR A 503 13.83 -11.48 -17.94
C TYR A 503 12.58 -10.62 -17.88
N PHE A 504 12.68 -9.30 -17.95
CA PHE A 504 11.47 -8.45 -17.97
C PHE A 504 10.58 -8.71 -19.20
N PHE A 505 11.15 -9.25 -20.28
CA PHE A 505 10.47 -9.51 -21.56
C PHE A 505 10.00 -10.96 -21.74
N GLY A 506 10.11 -11.80 -20.72
CA GLY A 506 9.69 -13.21 -20.76
C GLY A 506 10.79 -14.18 -20.33
N ASP A 507 10.58 -15.47 -20.61
CA ASP A 507 11.49 -16.55 -20.22
C ASP A 507 12.43 -17.02 -21.35
N ASP A 508 12.23 -16.53 -22.59
CA ASP A 508 13.01 -16.94 -23.75
C ASP A 508 14.31 -16.14 -23.88
N PRO A 509 15.49 -16.75 -23.63
CA PRO A 509 16.78 -16.07 -23.75
C PRO A 509 17.15 -15.68 -25.19
N ALA A 510 16.47 -16.22 -26.22
CA ALA A 510 16.72 -15.81 -27.61
C ALA A 510 16.36 -14.33 -27.85
N LEU A 511 15.39 -13.80 -27.10
CA LEU A 511 14.94 -12.42 -27.19
C LEU A 511 15.95 -11.43 -26.56
N LEU A 512 16.89 -11.89 -25.74
CA LEU A 512 17.87 -11.03 -25.06
C LEU A 512 18.66 -10.14 -26.03
N SER A 513 18.87 -10.60 -27.27
CA SER A 513 19.60 -9.81 -28.29
C SER A 513 18.90 -8.50 -28.68
N ASP A 514 17.60 -8.37 -28.45
CA ASP A 514 16.84 -7.13 -28.71
C ASP A 514 16.99 -6.11 -27.57
N TYR A 515 17.37 -6.59 -26.38
CA TYR A 515 17.36 -5.82 -25.13
C TYR A 515 18.75 -5.59 -24.54
N ASP A 516 19.75 -6.41 -24.88
CA ASP A 516 21.07 -6.26 -24.29
C ASP A 516 22.27 -6.78 -25.11
N TRP A 517 23.47 -6.49 -24.60
CA TRP A 517 24.76 -6.91 -25.11
C TRP A 517 25.40 -7.98 -24.21
N PHE A 518 25.58 -9.18 -24.74
CA PHE A 518 26.11 -10.33 -24.02
C PHE A 518 27.02 -11.15 -24.95
N SER A 519 27.56 -12.27 -24.48
CA SER A 519 28.65 -13.00 -25.18
C SER A 519 28.38 -13.30 -26.66
N ARG A 520 27.11 -13.48 -27.07
CA ARG A 520 26.74 -13.81 -28.45
C ARG A 520 26.71 -12.61 -29.41
N ASN A 521 26.52 -11.39 -28.92
CA ASN A 521 26.30 -10.21 -29.78
C ASN A 521 27.20 -9.01 -29.45
N SER A 522 27.97 -9.05 -28.37
CA SER A 522 28.85 -7.95 -27.93
C SER A 522 30.23 -7.97 -28.60
N SER A 523 30.60 -9.09 -29.24
CA SER A 523 31.98 -9.40 -29.66
C SER A 523 33.01 -9.37 -28.52
N GLY A 524 32.55 -9.64 -27.29
CA GLY A 524 33.38 -9.64 -26.08
C GLY A 524 33.81 -8.25 -25.60
N GLN A 525 33.13 -7.19 -26.05
CA GLN A 525 33.43 -5.81 -25.69
C GLN A 525 32.17 -5.07 -25.22
N THR A 526 32.36 -4.11 -24.30
CA THR A 526 31.30 -3.17 -23.92
C THR A 526 30.86 -2.33 -25.12
N GLN A 527 29.59 -1.94 -25.13
CA GLN A 527 28.93 -1.24 -26.21
C GLN A 527 28.33 0.09 -25.72
N PRO A 528 28.12 1.07 -26.61
CA PRO A 528 27.50 2.34 -26.22
C PRO A 528 26.11 2.12 -25.63
N VAL A 529 25.80 2.81 -24.55
CA VAL A 529 24.50 2.69 -23.86
C VAL A 529 23.34 3.20 -24.72
N GLY A 530 22.11 2.75 -24.44
CA GLY A 530 20.88 3.20 -25.10
C GLY A 530 20.73 2.75 -26.54
N ARG A 531 21.41 1.65 -26.93
CA ARG A 531 21.33 1.07 -28.28
C ARG A 531 20.36 -0.09 -28.39
N LYS A 532 19.91 -0.62 -27.25
CA LYS A 532 18.92 -1.71 -27.17
C LYS A 532 17.59 -1.19 -26.64
N ARG A 533 16.55 -2.04 -26.72
CA ARG A 533 15.20 -1.68 -26.24
C ARG A 533 15.18 -1.54 -24.73
N ALA A 534 14.40 -0.57 -24.25
CA ALA A 534 14.17 -0.36 -22.83
C ALA A 534 13.16 -1.35 -22.24
N ASN A 535 13.18 -1.49 -20.92
CA ASN A 535 12.14 -2.14 -20.15
C ASN A 535 10.91 -1.22 -19.95
N PRO A 536 9.82 -1.72 -19.32
CA PRO A 536 8.60 -0.94 -19.03
C PRO A 536 8.79 0.40 -18.30
N TYR A 537 9.86 0.57 -17.52
CA TYR A 537 10.18 1.84 -16.84
C TYR A 537 11.08 2.78 -17.66
N GLY A 538 11.43 2.39 -18.88
CA GLY A 538 12.33 3.15 -19.75
C GLY A 538 13.81 2.91 -19.46
N LEU A 539 14.17 1.86 -18.74
CA LEU A 539 15.56 1.53 -18.40
C LEU A 539 16.19 0.62 -19.46
N HIS A 540 17.44 0.87 -19.82
CA HIS A 540 18.18 0.09 -20.81
C HIS A 540 19.35 -0.66 -20.18
N GLU A 541 19.84 -1.70 -20.86
CA GLU A 541 21.07 -2.44 -20.51
C GLU A 541 21.04 -2.98 -19.06
N LEU A 542 20.02 -3.78 -18.73
CA LEU A 542 19.81 -4.37 -17.40
C LEU A 542 20.24 -5.84 -17.30
N HIS A 543 20.52 -6.47 -18.44
CA HIS A 543 20.79 -7.89 -18.66
C HIS A 543 22.08 -8.10 -19.49
N GLY A 544 23.02 -7.15 -19.49
CA GLY A 544 24.26 -7.25 -20.23
C GLY A 544 25.09 -5.97 -20.16
N ASN A 545 25.98 -5.79 -21.13
CA ASN A 545 26.96 -4.72 -21.25
C ASN A 545 27.99 -4.71 -20.12
N VAL A 546 27.66 -4.20 -18.93
CA VAL A 546 28.44 -4.39 -17.71
C VAL A 546 27.56 -4.84 -16.56
N SER A 547 28.13 -5.60 -15.64
CA SER A 547 27.42 -5.86 -14.39
C SER A 547 27.48 -4.67 -13.47
N GLU A 548 26.39 -4.44 -12.77
CA GLU A 548 26.20 -3.22 -11.99
C GLU A 548 26.34 -3.52 -10.51
N PHE A 549 27.18 -2.77 -9.79
CA PHE A 549 27.22 -2.85 -8.33
C PHE A 549 25.84 -2.60 -7.71
N ALA A 550 25.43 -3.50 -6.82
CA ALA A 550 24.22 -3.37 -6.01
C ALA A 550 24.52 -3.83 -4.59
N LEU A 551 24.01 -3.15 -3.58
CA LEU A 551 24.23 -3.52 -2.17
C LEU A 551 23.22 -4.58 -1.73
N VAL A 552 23.65 -5.67 -1.07
CA VAL A 552 22.71 -6.67 -0.52
C VAL A 552 21.70 -6.00 0.40
N ASN A 553 22.17 -5.06 1.22
CA ASN A 553 21.34 -4.12 1.98
C ASN A 553 22.17 -2.88 2.32
N LYS A 554 21.54 -1.87 2.94
CA LYS A 554 22.22 -0.61 3.33
C LYS A 554 23.39 -0.80 4.30
N PHE A 555 23.48 -1.94 4.99
CA PHE A 555 24.55 -2.26 5.93
C PHE A 555 25.69 -3.09 5.31
N SER A 556 25.58 -3.51 4.05
CA SER A 556 26.56 -4.39 3.39
C SER A 556 27.80 -3.64 2.87
N THR A 557 28.15 -2.48 3.45
CA THR A 557 29.29 -1.67 3.01
C THR A 557 30.65 -2.16 3.54
N THR A 558 30.66 -3.10 4.49
CA THR A 558 31.88 -3.58 5.18
C THR A 558 32.15 -5.09 5.03
N GLY A 559 31.65 -5.72 3.95
CA GLY A 559 31.81 -7.17 3.70
C GLY A 559 33.11 -7.54 2.95
N ALA A 560 33.53 -8.81 3.08
CA ALA A 560 34.66 -9.37 2.31
C ALA A 560 34.38 -9.45 0.80
N PHE A 561 33.11 -9.37 0.41
CA PHE A 561 32.65 -9.37 -0.97
C PHE A 561 31.56 -8.31 -1.17
N GLN A 562 31.45 -7.83 -2.41
CA GLN A 562 30.41 -6.92 -2.86
C GLN A 562 29.64 -7.51 -4.02
N SER A 563 28.32 -7.32 -4.00
CA SER A 563 27.41 -7.86 -5.00
C SER A 563 27.34 -6.98 -6.25
N HIS A 564 27.12 -7.64 -7.37
CA HIS A 564 26.82 -7.01 -8.66
C HIS A 564 25.82 -7.88 -9.45
N ARG A 565 25.02 -7.26 -10.32
CA ARG A 565 23.88 -7.90 -11.02
C ARG A 565 23.85 -7.55 -12.51
N GLY A 566 22.94 -8.20 -13.24
CA GLY A 566 22.60 -7.84 -14.63
C GLY A 566 23.44 -8.48 -15.73
N GLY A 567 24.37 -9.40 -15.44
CA GLY A 567 25.23 -9.95 -16.49
C GLY A 567 26.22 -8.92 -17.04
N ASP A 568 26.95 -9.24 -18.11
CA ASP A 568 27.93 -8.35 -18.74
C ASP A 568 28.19 -8.80 -20.20
N ALA A 569 28.98 -8.03 -20.95
CA ALA A 569 29.26 -8.27 -22.36
C ALA A 569 29.87 -9.65 -22.66
N ILE A 570 30.46 -10.35 -21.70
CA ILE A 570 31.04 -11.69 -21.90
C ILE A 570 30.19 -12.81 -21.28
N SER A 571 29.10 -12.46 -20.61
CA SER A 571 28.21 -13.40 -19.95
C SER A 571 27.34 -14.14 -20.97
N GLU A 572 27.08 -15.42 -20.72
CA GLU A 572 25.98 -16.13 -21.37
C GLU A 572 24.62 -15.63 -20.83
N ALA A 573 23.55 -15.81 -21.62
CA ALA A 573 22.22 -15.31 -21.29
C ALA A 573 21.73 -15.76 -19.90
N ASN A 574 22.04 -17.00 -19.49
CA ASN A 574 21.64 -17.53 -18.18
C ASN A 574 22.24 -16.75 -16.99
N TYR A 575 23.38 -16.08 -17.16
CA TYR A 575 24.01 -15.26 -16.11
C TYR A 575 23.49 -13.81 -16.06
N ALA A 576 22.58 -13.48 -16.97
CA ALA A 576 21.99 -12.16 -17.09
C ALA A 576 20.52 -12.10 -16.65
N ARG A 577 19.96 -13.17 -16.05
CA ARG A 577 18.57 -13.15 -15.56
C ARG A 577 18.39 -12.11 -14.46
N SER A 578 17.16 -11.61 -14.31
CA SER A 578 16.81 -10.53 -13.36
C SER A 578 17.24 -10.83 -11.91
N ALA A 579 17.18 -12.11 -11.50
CA ALA A 579 17.46 -12.57 -10.14
C ALA A 579 18.92 -12.98 -9.89
N VAL A 580 19.78 -12.98 -10.91
CA VAL A 580 21.18 -13.42 -10.76
C VAL A 580 21.97 -12.41 -9.94
N ILE A 581 22.56 -12.88 -8.85
CA ILE A 581 23.54 -12.15 -8.03
C ILE A 581 24.93 -12.75 -8.19
N ARG A 582 25.94 -11.90 -8.28
CA ARG A 582 27.35 -12.30 -8.28
C ARG A 582 28.12 -11.50 -7.25
N PHE A 583 29.22 -12.07 -6.75
CA PHE A 583 30.04 -11.47 -5.70
C PHE A 583 31.50 -11.38 -6.10
N ARG A 584 32.18 -10.32 -5.64
CA ARG A 584 33.63 -10.11 -5.84
C ARG A 584 34.24 -9.36 -4.67
N GLY A 585 35.54 -9.52 -4.42
CA GLY A 585 36.23 -8.75 -3.38
C GLY A 585 36.14 -7.23 -3.64
N PRO A 586 35.94 -6.38 -2.60
CA PRO A 586 35.59 -4.97 -2.76
C PRO A 586 36.65 -4.13 -3.48
N LEU A 587 37.93 -4.50 -3.36
CA LEU A 587 39.06 -3.81 -3.98
C LEU A 587 39.36 -4.28 -5.41
N GLN A 588 38.69 -5.32 -5.91
CA GLN A 588 38.97 -5.87 -7.23
C GLN A 588 38.19 -5.12 -8.31
N ALA A 589 38.91 -4.39 -9.15
CA ALA A 589 38.38 -3.86 -10.40
C ALA A 589 38.30 -4.95 -11.48
N ALA A 590 37.30 -4.87 -12.36
CA ALA A 590 37.14 -5.80 -13.47
C ALA A 590 36.57 -5.10 -14.72
N PRO A 591 37.03 -5.47 -15.94
CA PRO A 591 36.68 -4.76 -17.18
C PRO A 591 35.24 -4.98 -17.67
N TRP A 592 34.40 -5.63 -16.86
CA TRP A 592 32.99 -5.95 -17.12
C TRP A 592 32.10 -5.61 -15.92
N VAL A 593 32.64 -4.91 -14.93
CA VAL A 593 31.90 -4.43 -13.75
C VAL A 593 31.92 -2.91 -13.78
N GLY A 594 30.72 -2.33 -13.84
CA GLY A 594 30.47 -0.90 -13.76
C GLY A 594 29.45 -0.58 -12.68
N LEU A 595 28.67 0.47 -12.90
CA LEU A 595 27.64 0.89 -11.96
C LEU A 595 26.49 1.60 -12.66
N ARG A 596 25.32 1.50 -12.02
CA ARG A 596 24.18 2.39 -12.21
C ARG A 596 23.87 3.04 -10.88
N VAL A 597 23.49 4.30 -10.92
CA VAL A 597 23.24 5.07 -9.69
C VAL A 597 21.75 5.29 -9.49
N LEU A 598 21.37 5.26 -8.22
CA LEU A 598 20.08 5.62 -7.70
C LEU A 598 20.20 6.99 -7.03
N LEU A 599 19.25 7.87 -7.32
CA LEU A 599 19.09 9.15 -6.66
C LEU A 599 17.84 9.10 -5.77
N PRO A 600 18.01 9.10 -4.44
CA PRO A 600 16.89 9.21 -3.52
C PRO A 600 16.21 10.57 -3.68
N LEU A 601 14.97 10.65 -3.25
CA LEU A 601 14.25 11.92 -3.16
C LEU A 601 14.97 12.88 -2.20
N SER A 602 14.97 14.17 -2.54
CA SER A 602 15.47 15.26 -1.70
C SER A 602 14.72 15.31 -0.36
N LEU A 603 15.27 15.98 0.64
CA LEU A 603 14.56 16.17 1.92
C LEU A 603 13.19 16.85 1.75
N ALA A 604 13.01 17.76 0.77
CA ALA A 604 11.73 18.41 0.50
C ALA A 604 10.74 17.51 -0.25
N GLU A 605 11.20 16.63 -1.14
CA GLU A 605 10.33 15.63 -1.79
C GLU A 605 9.99 14.49 -0.83
N ARG A 606 10.96 14.08 -0.01
CA ARG A 606 10.73 13.19 1.13
C ARG A 606 9.79 13.84 2.11
N SER A 607 9.87 15.15 2.34
CA SER A 607 8.89 15.82 3.17
C SER A 607 7.53 15.66 2.55
N LYS A 608 7.30 15.76 1.23
CA LYS A 608 6.00 15.46 0.57
C LYS A 608 5.50 14.01 0.72
N ILE A 609 6.39 13.05 0.94
CA ILE A 609 6.02 11.65 1.22
C ILE A 609 5.80 11.42 2.71
N GLN A 610 6.67 12.02 3.53
CA GLN A 610 6.51 12.22 4.95
C GLN A 610 5.40 13.23 5.24
N GLU A 611 4.81 13.86 4.20
CA GLU A 611 3.68 14.78 4.28
C GLU A 611 2.45 13.90 4.41
N ARG A 612 2.41 13.21 5.53
CA ARG A 612 1.42 13.62 6.51
C ARG A 612 2.02 14.81 7.29
N PRO A 613 1.76 16.05 6.81
CA PRO A 613 0.68 16.80 7.38
C PRO A 613 -0.40 16.80 6.33
N LEU A 614 -1.43 16.00 6.61
CA LEU A 614 -2.75 16.43 6.17
C LEU A 614 -2.87 17.85 6.74
N ALA A 615 -3.20 18.83 5.91
CA ALA A 615 -3.88 20.00 6.41
C ALA A 615 -5.12 19.45 7.16
N GLY A 616 -5.00 19.33 8.49
CA GLY A 616 -5.89 18.51 9.31
C GLY A 616 -5.30 17.22 9.93
N SER A 617 -4.00 17.10 10.23
CA SER A 617 -3.44 16.05 11.12
C SER A 617 -2.92 16.67 12.43
N ASP A 618 -3.20 16.04 13.57
CA ASP A 618 -2.85 16.58 14.90
C ASP A 618 -1.60 15.92 15.54
N TRP A 619 -1.20 14.69 15.14
CA TRP A 619 -0.06 13.98 15.78
C TRP A 619 0.76 13.09 14.81
N HIS A 620 2.03 13.45 14.57
CA HIS A 620 3.04 12.70 13.79
C HIS A 620 2.54 12.04 12.49
N GLY A 621 1.64 12.74 11.80
CA GLY A 621 1.12 12.36 10.51
C GLY A 621 -0.20 11.57 10.53
N TRP A 622 -0.72 11.17 11.67
CA TRP A 622 -2.04 10.53 11.68
C TRP A 622 -3.17 11.52 11.31
N PRO A 623 -4.18 11.11 10.50
CA PRO A 623 -5.37 11.91 10.24
C PRO A 623 -6.02 12.43 11.53
N LYS A 624 -6.70 13.58 11.49
CA LYS A 624 -7.43 14.13 12.66
C LYS A 624 -8.44 13.16 13.28
N ASP A 625 -8.97 12.23 12.49
CA ASP A 625 -9.90 11.19 12.90
C ASP A 625 -9.22 9.90 13.40
N ALA A 626 -7.89 9.85 13.43
CA ALA A 626 -7.18 8.75 14.05
C ALA A 626 -7.31 8.78 15.59
N PRO A 627 -7.31 7.62 16.25
CA PRO A 627 -7.31 7.54 17.71
C PRO A 627 -6.14 8.29 18.35
N ALA A 628 -6.32 8.71 19.60
CA ALA A 628 -5.25 9.34 20.35
C ALA A 628 -4.08 8.37 20.57
N PRO A 629 -2.82 8.84 20.44
CA PRO A 629 -1.65 8.04 20.78
C PRO A 629 -1.61 7.72 22.28
N ALA A 630 -0.97 6.60 22.62
CA ALA A 630 -0.73 6.20 24.00
C ALA A 630 0.47 6.97 24.58
N ILE A 631 0.19 8.14 25.16
CA ILE A 631 1.20 9.01 25.79
C ILE A 631 1.32 8.63 27.27
N VAL A 632 2.51 8.20 27.69
CA VAL A 632 2.82 7.84 29.09
C VAL A 632 2.83 9.12 29.96
N PRO A 633 2.20 9.11 31.16
CA PRO A 633 1.63 7.95 31.85
C PRO A 633 0.16 7.66 31.52
N PHE A 634 -0.20 6.37 31.54
CA PHE A 634 -1.57 5.87 31.42
C PHE A 634 -1.81 4.61 32.27
N ASP A 635 -3.05 4.39 32.71
CA ASP A 635 -3.43 3.20 33.49
C ASP A 635 -3.92 2.03 32.60
N ALA A 636 -4.25 0.89 33.20
CA ALA A 636 -4.73 -0.29 32.47
C ALA A 636 -6.06 -0.09 31.72
N LYS A 637 -6.93 0.81 32.21
CA LYS A 637 -8.19 1.13 31.52
C LYS A 637 -7.92 1.96 30.27
N GLN A 638 -6.99 2.92 30.37
CA GLN A 638 -6.54 3.73 29.25
C GLN A 638 -5.75 2.89 28.24
N ALA A 639 -4.87 1.99 28.70
CA ALA A 639 -4.13 1.07 27.84
C ALA A 639 -5.08 0.23 26.97
N LYS A 640 -6.09 -0.39 27.60
CA LYS A 640 -7.11 -1.17 26.89
C LYS A 640 -7.92 -0.31 25.92
N LYS A 641 -8.30 0.91 26.34
CA LYS A 641 -8.98 1.86 25.46
C LYS A 641 -8.15 2.19 24.22
N HIS A 642 -6.86 2.49 24.37
CA HIS A 642 -5.97 2.75 23.23
C HIS A 642 -5.88 1.54 22.32
N GLN A 643 -5.73 0.33 22.86
CA GLN A 643 -5.71 -0.90 22.06
C GLN A 643 -7.00 -1.08 21.26
N ASP A 644 -8.16 -0.92 21.89
CA ASP A 644 -9.47 -1.10 21.25
C ASP A 644 -9.70 -0.06 20.14
N GLU A 645 -9.42 1.23 20.40
CA GLU A 645 -9.60 2.30 19.42
C GLU A 645 -8.64 2.15 18.23
N TRP A 646 -7.37 1.80 18.48
CA TRP A 646 -6.39 1.58 17.41
C TRP A 646 -6.68 0.30 16.63
N ALA A 647 -7.12 -0.78 17.28
CA ALA A 647 -7.53 -2.01 16.61
C ALA A 647 -8.72 -1.77 15.67
N GLU A 648 -9.74 -1.04 16.14
CA GLU A 648 -10.89 -0.65 15.33
C GLU A 648 -10.48 0.24 14.14
N HIS A 649 -9.69 1.29 14.39
CA HIS A 649 -9.22 2.18 13.33
C HIS A 649 -8.38 1.46 12.27
N LEU A 650 -7.54 0.52 12.69
CA LEU A 650 -6.66 -0.22 11.80
C LEU A 650 -7.37 -1.40 11.12
N GLY A 651 -8.56 -1.81 11.60
CA GLY A 651 -9.28 -2.98 11.07
C GLY A 651 -8.59 -4.30 11.39
N VAL A 652 -8.02 -4.44 12.59
CA VAL A 652 -7.30 -5.64 13.06
C VAL A 652 -7.74 -5.98 14.49
N PRO A 653 -7.56 -7.23 14.98
CA PRO A 653 -7.96 -7.58 16.34
C PRO A 653 -6.93 -7.11 17.38
N VAL A 654 -7.35 -6.79 18.61
CA VAL A 654 -6.39 -6.45 19.68
C VAL A 654 -5.42 -7.60 19.97
N GLU A 655 -5.92 -8.83 19.98
CA GLU A 655 -5.11 -10.03 20.10
C GLU A 655 -5.11 -10.79 18.78
N TYR A 656 -3.92 -11.19 18.34
CA TYR A 656 -3.72 -11.95 17.12
C TYR A 656 -3.06 -13.29 17.47
N GLU A 657 -3.62 -14.40 16.99
CA GLU A 657 -3.01 -15.72 17.10
C GLU A 657 -2.57 -16.20 15.72
N ASN A 658 -1.32 -16.62 15.62
CA ASN A 658 -0.80 -17.16 14.36
C ASN A 658 -1.16 -18.65 14.17
N THR A 659 -0.88 -19.23 13.00
CA THR A 659 -1.20 -20.64 12.71
C THR A 659 -0.44 -21.64 13.58
N ASN A 660 0.59 -21.17 14.29
CA ASN A 660 1.43 -21.96 15.17
C ASN A 660 1.04 -21.82 16.65
N GLY A 661 -0.09 -21.17 16.95
CA GLY A 661 -0.61 -20.98 18.31
C GLY A 661 0.16 -19.94 19.15
N MET A 662 0.99 -19.11 18.52
CA MET A 662 1.63 -17.97 19.19
C MET A 662 0.66 -16.80 19.24
N LYS A 663 0.52 -16.20 20.42
CA LYS A 663 -0.36 -15.06 20.65
C LYS A 663 0.42 -13.76 20.72
N PHE A 664 -0.14 -12.73 20.12
CA PHE A 664 0.41 -11.39 20.04
C PHE A 664 -0.65 -10.39 20.47
N VAL A 665 -0.22 -9.27 21.04
CA VAL A 665 -1.10 -8.17 21.40
C VAL A 665 -0.69 -6.90 20.66
N LEU A 666 -1.68 -6.11 20.23
CA LEU A 666 -1.48 -4.83 19.59
C LEU A 666 -0.92 -3.83 20.60
N ILE A 667 0.23 -3.25 20.26
CA ILE A 667 0.84 -2.13 20.96
C ILE A 667 0.53 -0.87 20.15
N PRO A 668 -0.22 0.10 20.71
CA PRO A 668 -0.61 1.31 19.99
C PRO A 668 0.61 2.24 19.78
N PRO A 669 0.55 3.16 18.80
CA PRO A 669 1.50 4.26 18.69
C PRO A 669 1.49 5.09 19.98
N GLY A 670 2.61 5.70 20.33
CA GLY A 670 2.71 6.37 21.62
C GLY A 670 4.00 7.14 21.86
N GLU A 671 4.05 7.76 23.03
CA GLU A 671 5.22 8.51 23.51
C GLU A 671 5.57 8.11 24.93
N PHE A 672 6.87 8.00 25.22
CA PHE A 672 7.35 7.75 26.57
C PHE A 672 8.75 8.31 26.78
N THR A 673 9.18 8.35 28.04
CA THR A 673 10.57 8.68 28.41
C THR A 673 11.35 7.38 28.60
N MET A 674 12.36 7.17 27.76
CA MET A 674 13.20 5.98 27.75
C MET A 674 14.47 6.20 28.57
N GLY A 675 14.92 5.17 29.29
CA GLY A 675 16.10 5.19 30.14
C GLY A 675 15.80 5.49 31.61
N SER A 676 16.86 5.60 32.41
CA SER A 676 16.79 5.77 33.87
C SER A 676 17.01 7.21 34.30
N THR A 677 16.35 7.58 35.41
CA THR A 677 16.64 8.84 36.11
C THR A 677 18.01 8.79 36.77
N GLU A 678 18.60 9.96 37.07
CA GLU A 678 19.89 10.03 37.78
C GLU A 678 19.86 9.33 39.15
N ALA A 679 18.73 9.43 39.87
CA ALA A 679 18.55 8.79 41.17
C ALA A 679 18.48 7.25 41.06
N GLU A 680 17.82 6.73 40.02
CA GLU A 680 17.80 5.28 39.75
C GLU A 680 19.18 4.75 39.39
N ILE A 681 19.95 5.49 38.57
CA ILE A 681 21.32 5.15 38.22
C ILE A 681 22.20 5.12 39.48
N GLU A 682 22.12 6.14 40.32
CA GLU A 682 22.89 6.18 41.57
C GLU A 682 22.54 5.01 42.50
N SER A 683 21.25 4.65 42.58
CA SER A 683 20.77 3.51 43.36
C SER A 683 21.29 2.18 42.79
N ALA A 684 21.21 1.98 41.47
CA ALA A 684 21.67 0.75 40.82
C ALA A 684 23.19 0.59 40.93
N LEU A 685 23.96 1.67 40.75
CA LEU A 685 25.42 1.64 40.91
C LEU A 685 25.88 1.24 42.32
N LYS A 686 25.08 1.51 43.36
CA LYS A 686 25.36 1.06 44.74
C LYS A 686 25.19 -0.45 44.89
N VAL A 687 24.23 -1.05 44.19
CA VAL A 687 23.98 -2.50 44.21
C VAL A 687 25.11 -3.27 43.52
N GLU A 688 25.62 -2.76 42.39
CA GLU A 688 26.69 -3.41 41.62
C GLU A 688 28.06 -3.48 42.34
N GLY A 689 28.24 -2.71 43.43
CA GLY A 689 29.43 -2.80 44.27
C GLY A 689 30.73 -2.47 43.53
N SER A 690 31.64 -3.44 43.36
CA SER A 690 32.93 -3.27 42.69
C SER A 690 32.97 -3.80 41.24
N ASN A 691 31.84 -4.24 40.68
CA ASN A 691 31.77 -4.79 39.32
C ASN A 691 31.73 -3.67 38.26
N GLU A 692 32.88 -3.24 37.75
CA GLU A 692 32.94 -2.14 36.78
C GLU A 692 32.27 -2.46 35.44
N TRP A 693 32.21 -3.73 35.03
CA TRP A 693 31.49 -4.15 33.83
C TRP A 693 30.00 -3.88 33.97
N ALA A 694 29.38 -4.33 35.07
CA ALA A 694 27.95 -4.08 35.32
C ALA A 694 27.62 -2.58 35.47
N LYS A 695 28.52 -1.80 36.07
CA LYS A 695 28.34 -0.34 36.18
C LYS A 695 28.34 0.38 34.83
N GLU A 696 29.04 -0.11 33.82
CA GLU A 696 29.01 0.49 32.48
C GLU A 696 27.61 0.40 31.87
N TYR A 697 26.95 -0.76 32.00
CA TYR A 697 25.59 -0.96 31.53
C TYR A 697 24.59 -0.05 32.24
N VAL A 698 24.69 0.08 33.57
CA VAL A 698 23.85 0.99 34.34
C VAL A 698 24.04 2.45 33.91
N ARG A 699 25.29 2.88 33.62
CA ARG A 699 25.56 4.24 33.13
C ARG A 699 24.98 4.48 31.73
N ALA A 700 24.95 3.46 30.88
CA ALA A 700 24.41 3.53 29.52
C ALA A 700 22.88 3.65 29.45
N GLU A 701 22.18 3.60 30.59
CA GLU A 701 20.75 3.91 30.69
C GLU A 701 20.46 5.43 30.66
N SER A 702 21.52 6.25 30.65
CA SER A 702 21.50 7.71 30.58
C SER A 702 21.99 8.24 29.21
N PRO A 703 21.53 9.42 28.76
CA PRO A 703 20.49 10.24 29.38
C PRO A 703 19.09 9.66 29.16
N GLN A 704 18.21 9.92 30.13
CA GLN A 704 16.77 9.80 29.91
C GLN A 704 16.37 10.71 28.74
N HIS A 705 15.59 10.20 27.79
CA HIS A 705 15.20 10.94 26.60
C HIS A 705 13.80 10.57 26.13
N LYS A 706 13.16 11.47 25.37
CA LYS A 706 11.82 11.25 24.84
C LYS A 706 11.88 10.33 23.62
N VAL A 707 11.00 9.33 23.58
CA VAL A 707 10.80 8.46 22.42
C VAL A 707 9.37 8.60 21.90
N ILE A 708 9.22 8.58 20.59
CA ILE A 708 7.96 8.62 19.86
C ILE A 708 7.91 7.39 18.96
N LEU A 709 6.92 6.53 19.16
CA LEU A 709 6.63 5.38 18.28
C LEU A 709 5.43 5.74 17.41
N THR A 710 5.65 5.95 16.12
CA THR A 710 4.61 6.50 15.23
C THR A 710 3.68 5.43 14.67
N GLU A 711 4.10 4.16 14.71
CA GLU A 711 3.36 3.03 14.18
C GLU A 711 2.96 2.02 15.27
N ALA A 712 1.77 1.46 15.10
CA ALA A 712 1.32 0.34 15.90
C ALA A 712 2.03 -0.94 15.44
N PHE A 713 2.27 -1.86 16.37
CA PHE A 713 2.87 -3.16 16.07
C PHE A 713 2.31 -4.22 17.00
N TYR A 714 2.48 -5.49 16.63
CA TYR A 714 2.14 -6.61 17.50
C TYR A 714 3.40 -7.12 18.19
N LEU A 715 3.28 -7.42 19.47
CA LEU A 715 4.34 -8.03 20.27
C LEU A 715 3.83 -9.34 20.86
N GLY A 716 4.67 -10.37 20.87
CA GLY A 716 4.35 -11.67 21.47
C GLY A 716 3.96 -11.47 22.92
N ILE A 717 2.83 -12.06 23.33
CA ILE A 717 2.30 -11.97 24.70
C ILE A 717 3.30 -12.54 25.71
N HIS A 718 4.01 -13.60 25.29
CA HIS A 718 5.01 -14.32 26.05
C HIS A 718 6.36 -14.31 25.32
N GLU A 719 7.42 -14.65 26.06
CA GLU A 719 8.67 -15.17 25.49
C GLU A 719 8.39 -16.39 24.60
N VAL A 720 9.24 -16.65 23.60
CA VAL A 720 9.10 -17.85 22.76
C VAL A 720 9.35 -19.09 23.61
N THR A 721 8.40 -20.02 23.62
CA THR A 721 8.51 -21.26 24.40
C THR A 721 9.40 -22.30 23.72
N GLN A 722 9.93 -23.25 24.50
CA GLN A 722 10.67 -24.40 23.98
C GLN A 722 9.89 -25.16 22.91
N ARG A 723 8.59 -25.38 23.13
CA ARG A 723 7.71 -26.05 22.17
C ARG A 723 7.56 -25.27 20.86
N GLN A 724 7.35 -23.95 20.94
CA GLN A 724 7.21 -23.12 19.74
C GLN A 724 8.52 -23.10 18.95
N PHE A 725 9.66 -22.98 19.63
CA PHE A 725 10.97 -23.02 18.99
C PHE A 725 11.21 -24.34 18.26
N GLU A 726 10.93 -25.47 18.91
CA GLU A 726 11.06 -26.81 18.32
C GLU A 726 10.12 -27.03 17.13
N LEU A 727 8.87 -26.56 17.23
CA LEU A 727 7.88 -26.66 16.14
C LEU A 727 8.35 -25.94 14.87
N ILE A 728 8.96 -24.77 15.01
CA ILE A 728 9.37 -23.94 13.87
C ILE A 728 10.75 -24.31 13.33
N THR A 729 11.69 -24.65 14.21
CA THR A 729 13.09 -24.86 13.81
C THR A 729 13.46 -26.31 13.59
N GLY A 730 12.71 -27.25 14.19
CA GLY A 730 13.02 -28.68 14.24
C GLY A 730 13.96 -29.08 15.39
N GLU A 731 14.45 -28.13 16.18
CA GLU A 731 15.43 -28.38 17.25
C GLU A 731 15.03 -27.69 18.56
N ASN A 732 15.53 -28.20 19.69
CA ASN A 732 15.36 -27.58 20.99
C ASN A 732 16.72 -27.43 21.69
N PRO A 733 17.35 -26.25 21.59
CA PRO A 733 18.70 -26.01 22.12
C PRO A 733 18.73 -25.79 23.64
N SER A 734 17.56 -25.71 24.28
CA SER A 734 17.41 -25.35 25.69
C SER A 734 18.18 -26.32 26.60
N HIS A 735 18.99 -25.77 27.51
CA HIS A 735 19.73 -26.52 28.52
C HIS A 735 18.79 -27.37 29.38
N PHE A 736 17.60 -26.86 29.68
CA PHE A 736 16.59 -27.53 30.49
C PHE A 736 15.58 -28.36 29.67
N SER A 737 15.79 -28.52 28.36
CA SER A 737 14.94 -29.40 27.53
C SER A 737 14.99 -30.87 27.99
N PRO A 738 14.08 -31.76 27.54
CA PRO A 738 14.14 -33.19 27.87
C PRO A 738 15.46 -33.87 27.46
N LYS A 739 16.15 -33.32 26.44
CA LYS A 739 17.44 -33.81 25.94
C LYS A 739 18.64 -32.99 26.44
N GLY A 740 18.40 -31.87 27.13
CA GLY A 740 19.42 -30.94 27.59
C GLY A 740 20.21 -31.44 28.80
N ALA A 741 21.30 -30.73 29.12
CA ALA A 741 22.20 -31.09 30.22
C ALA A 741 21.55 -30.93 31.60
N GLY A 742 20.68 -29.92 31.78
CA GLY A 742 19.95 -29.65 33.02
C GLY A 742 18.63 -30.42 33.14
N LYS A 743 18.42 -31.48 32.35
CA LYS A 743 17.12 -32.16 32.25
C LYS A 743 16.57 -32.71 33.58
N ASN A 744 17.46 -33.01 34.53
CA ASN A 744 17.12 -33.58 35.84
C ASN A 744 16.78 -32.50 36.89
N ASP A 745 17.06 -31.23 36.60
CA ASP A 745 16.96 -30.14 37.58
C ASP A 745 15.49 -29.72 37.80
N PHE A 746 14.62 -29.98 36.82
CA PHE A 746 13.18 -29.67 36.87
C PHE A 746 12.34 -30.59 37.77
N GLY A 747 12.91 -31.67 38.32
CA GLY A 747 12.21 -32.52 39.30
C GLY A 747 10.86 -33.11 38.86
N GLY A 748 10.63 -33.25 37.54
CA GLY A 748 9.36 -33.73 36.97
C GLY A 748 8.30 -32.66 36.68
N MET A 749 8.60 -31.37 36.85
CA MET A 749 7.72 -30.28 36.43
C MET A 749 7.58 -30.22 34.89
N ASP A 750 6.37 -29.86 34.43
CA ASP A 750 6.08 -29.62 33.01
C ASP A 750 6.88 -28.40 32.51
N ARG A 751 7.69 -28.63 31.48
CA ARG A 751 8.59 -27.64 30.88
C ARG A 751 8.19 -27.25 29.46
N THR A 752 7.07 -27.78 28.96
CA THR A 752 6.61 -27.57 27.58
C THR A 752 6.32 -26.09 27.29
N ASN A 753 5.91 -25.34 28.31
CA ASN A 753 5.64 -23.89 28.22
C ASN A 753 6.74 -23.03 28.87
N CYS A 754 7.90 -23.57 29.21
CA CYS A 754 9.05 -22.75 29.61
C CYS A 754 9.59 -21.99 28.39
N PRO A 755 10.22 -20.82 28.59
CA PRO A 755 10.88 -20.11 27.50
C PRO A 755 12.02 -20.96 26.92
N VAL A 756 12.25 -20.80 25.61
CA VAL A 756 13.46 -21.31 24.97
C VAL A 756 14.65 -20.49 25.48
N GLU A 757 15.69 -21.19 25.91
CA GLU A 757 16.92 -20.59 26.41
C GLU A 757 18.14 -21.27 25.77
N ASN A 758 19.36 -20.83 26.11
CA ASN A 758 20.60 -21.39 25.57
C ASN A 758 20.72 -21.17 24.03
N ILE A 759 20.25 -20.01 23.57
CA ILE A 759 20.26 -19.58 22.16
C ILE A 759 21.11 -18.33 21.93
N ARG A 760 21.65 -18.23 20.72
CA ARG A 760 22.33 -17.03 20.20
C ARG A 760 21.32 -16.09 19.54
N TRP A 761 21.72 -14.84 19.34
CA TRP A 761 20.89 -13.88 18.59
C TRP A 761 20.58 -14.38 17.17
N ILE A 762 21.55 -15.02 16.52
CA ILE A 762 21.38 -15.61 15.18
C ILE A 762 20.29 -16.69 15.20
N ASP A 763 20.25 -17.55 16.23
CA ASP A 763 19.23 -18.60 16.35
C ASP A 763 17.82 -17.99 16.50
N ALA A 764 17.70 -16.86 17.23
CA ALA A 764 16.45 -16.12 17.37
C ALA A 764 16.01 -15.44 16.05
N ALA A 765 16.97 -14.90 15.28
CA ALA A 765 16.71 -14.31 13.98
C ALA A 765 16.30 -15.38 12.94
N GLU A 766 16.96 -16.54 12.95
CA GLU A 766 16.59 -17.70 12.12
C GLU A 766 15.19 -18.22 12.45
N PHE A 767 14.82 -18.28 13.74
CA PHE A 767 13.44 -18.58 14.13
C PHE A 767 12.46 -17.58 13.49
N CYS A 768 12.76 -16.28 13.51
CA CYS A 768 11.92 -15.26 12.88
C CYS A 768 11.82 -15.42 11.35
N ILE A 769 12.91 -15.85 10.69
CA ILE A 769 12.91 -16.19 9.26
C ILE A 769 11.95 -17.34 9.00
N LYS A 770 12.18 -18.49 9.65
CA LYS A 770 11.38 -19.71 9.48
C LYS A 770 9.91 -19.50 9.83
N LEU A 771 9.62 -18.73 10.89
CA LEU A 771 8.24 -18.40 11.26
C LEU A 771 7.56 -17.53 10.21
N SER A 772 8.29 -16.57 9.62
CA SER A 772 7.77 -15.75 8.51
C SER A 772 7.48 -16.60 7.28
N GLU A 773 8.40 -17.50 6.93
CA GLU A 773 8.23 -18.44 5.81
C GLU A 773 7.02 -19.37 6.01
N HIS A 774 6.87 -19.93 7.21
CA HIS A 774 5.74 -20.79 7.58
C HIS A 774 4.39 -20.07 7.45
N GLU A 775 4.37 -18.76 7.72
CA GLU A 775 3.18 -17.90 7.59
C GLU A 775 3.08 -17.22 6.21
N LYS A 776 3.98 -17.56 5.27
CA LYS A 776 4.06 -16.98 3.91
C LYS A 776 4.19 -15.46 3.92
N LEU A 777 4.93 -14.93 4.90
CA LEU A 777 5.26 -13.52 5.06
C LEU A 777 6.71 -13.27 4.64
N THR A 778 7.01 -12.04 4.20
CA THR A 778 8.37 -11.63 3.86
C THR A 778 9.26 -11.57 5.10
N PRO A 779 10.34 -12.38 5.20
CA PRO A 779 11.25 -12.36 6.34
C PRO A 779 11.94 -11.01 6.53
N CYS A 780 12.02 -10.53 7.78
CA CYS A 780 12.75 -9.30 8.14
C CYS A 780 14.26 -9.49 8.28
N TYR A 781 14.74 -10.72 8.07
CA TYR A 781 16.14 -11.10 8.13
C TYR A 781 16.45 -12.01 6.94
N LEU A 782 17.69 -11.98 6.47
CA LEU A 782 18.20 -12.85 5.41
C LEU A 782 19.44 -13.61 5.92
N PRO A 783 19.55 -14.92 5.61
CA PRO A 783 20.80 -15.65 5.81
C PRO A 783 21.91 -15.03 4.94
N SER A 784 23.13 -14.96 5.46
CA SER A 784 24.32 -14.46 4.76
C SER A 784 25.55 -15.24 5.24
N GLY A 785 25.76 -16.44 4.69
CA GLY A 785 26.79 -17.37 5.16
C GLY A 785 26.52 -17.83 6.60
N GLU A 786 27.49 -17.67 7.50
CA GLU A 786 27.36 -17.96 8.94
C GLU A 786 26.71 -16.80 9.75
N THR A 787 26.17 -15.78 9.07
CA THR A 787 25.59 -14.59 9.70
C THR A 787 24.17 -14.33 9.20
N VAL A 788 23.44 -13.46 9.90
CA VAL A 788 22.09 -13.03 9.52
C VAL A 788 22.05 -11.50 9.41
N ALA A 789 21.53 -11.00 8.29
CA ALA A 789 21.44 -9.57 8.01
C ALA A 789 19.98 -9.08 8.05
N PRO A 790 19.69 -7.86 8.57
CA PRO A 790 18.37 -7.25 8.44
C PRO A 790 17.95 -7.06 6.98
N ALA A 791 16.66 -7.22 6.70
CA ALA A 791 16.05 -7.01 5.39
C ALA A 791 14.78 -6.17 5.50
N GLU A 792 14.33 -5.57 4.39
CA GLU A 792 13.08 -4.78 4.30
C GLU A 792 11.82 -5.69 4.26
N GLY A 793 11.83 -6.74 5.07
CA GLY A 793 10.68 -7.61 5.27
C GLY A 793 9.65 -7.01 6.21
N THR A 794 8.45 -7.59 6.19
CA THR A 794 7.32 -7.13 7.01
C THR A 794 6.84 -8.18 8.02
N GLY A 795 7.35 -9.41 7.92
CA GLY A 795 6.99 -10.55 8.76
C GLY A 795 7.49 -10.46 10.19
N TYR A 796 7.85 -11.60 10.78
CA TYR A 796 8.30 -11.67 12.16
C TYR A 796 9.73 -11.15 12.31
N ARG A 797 9.99 -10.47 13.43
CA ARG A 797 11.30 -9.93 13.80
C ARG A 797 11.44 -9.81 15.31
N LEU A 798 12.68 -9.67 15.80
CA LEU A 798 12.91 -9.25 17.18
C LEU A 798 12.38 -7.80 17.37
N PRO A 799 11.80 -7.47 18.54
CA PRO A 799 11.39 -6.11 18.82
C PRO A 799 12.59 -5.17 18.81
N LYS A 800 12.39 -3.90 18.42
CA LYS A 800 13.40 -2.86 18.66
C LYS A 800 13.50 -2.57 20.15
N GLU A 801 14.65 -2.11 20.62
CA GLU A 801 14.90 -1.80 22.04
C GLU A 801 13.83 -0.83 22.60
N ALA A 802 13.52 0.22 21.83
CA ALA A 802 12.52 1.20 22.22
C ALA A 802 11.08 0.67 22.19
N GLN A 803 10.77 -0.22 21.23
CA GLN A 803 9.49 -0.93 21.19
C GLN A 803 9.33 -1.82 22.43
N TRP A 804 10.40 -2.48 22.83
CA TRP A 804 10.43 -3.33 24.02
C TRP A 804 10.24 -2.52 25.30
N GLU A 805 10.97 -1.41 25.52
CA GLU A 805 10.84 -0.64 26.77
C GLU A 805 9.48 0.05 26.89
N PHE A 806 8.93 0.61 25.79
CA PHE A 806 7.57 1.16 25.79
C PHE A 806 6.55 0.12 26.23
N ALA A 807 6.64 -1.08 25.64
CA ALA A 807 5.76 -2.20 25.91
C ALA A 807 5.95 -2.74 27.34
N CYS A 808 7.18 -2.79 27.86
CA CYS A 808 7.50 -3.19 29.24
C CYS A 808 6.90 -2.22 30.26
N ARG A 809 7.09 -0.90 30.06
CA ARG A 809 6.61 0.16 30.95
C ARG A 809 5.09 0.26 30.98
N ALA A 810 4.43 0.01 29.85
CA ALA A 810 2.98 -0.10 29.72
C ALA A 810 2.20 1.01 30.46
N GLY A 811 2.62 2.27 30.27
CA GLY A 811 1.96 3.43 30.86
C GLY A 811 2.60 3.95 32.15
N THR A 812 3.62 3.30 32.68
CA THR A 812 4.31 3.72 33.91
C THR A 812 5.65 4.41 33.65
N THR A 813 6.09 5.22 34.61
CA THR A 813 7.41 5.86 34.63
C THR A 813 8.32 5.30 35.73
N THR A 814 7.87 4.24 36.40
CA THR A 814 8.50 3.61 37.55
C THR A 814 9.56 2.60 37.14
N ARG A 815 10.32 2.10 38.12
CA ARG A 815 11.35 1.08 37.96
C ARG A 815 10.84 -0.21 37.30
N TYR A 816 9.66 -0.64 37.71
CA TYR A 816 8.90 -1.76 37.15
C TYR A 816 7.49 -1.26 36.80
N TRP A 817 6.77 -1.92 35.91
CA TRP A 817 5.35 -1.54 35.67
C TRP A 817 4.48 -1.68 36.91
N THR A 818 4.93 -2.46 37.90
CA THR A 818 4.24 -2.69 39.16
C THR A 818 4.54 -1.65 40.25
N GLY A 819 5.59 -0.84 40.10
CA GLY A 819 6.04 0.11 41.13
C GLY A 819 7.56 0.28 41.18
N ASP A 820 8.05 0.91 42.25
CA ASP A 820 9.47 1.23 42.44
C ASP A 820 10.18 0.32 43.46
N LYS A 821 9.43 -0.53 44.16
CA LYS A 821 9.98 -1.41 45.19
C LYS A 821 10.21 -2.82 44.67
N ASP A 822 11.26 -3.47 45.17
CA ASP A 822 11.59 -4.84 44.78
C ASP A 822 10.47 -5.84 45.18
N GLU A 823 9.69 -5.55 46.24
CA GLU A 823 8.53 -6.38 46.60
C GLU A 823 7.39 -6.29 45.57
N ASP A 824 7.26 -5.16 44.87
CA ASP A 824 6.25 -4.96 43.82
C ASP A 824 6.58 -5.82 42.59
N LEU A 825 7.83 -6.25 42.42
CA LEU A 825 8.27 -7.08 41.31
C LEU A 825 7.81 -8.54 41.44
N LEU A 826 7.66 -9.06 42.68
CA LEU A 826 7.31 -10.46 42.97
C LEU A 826 5.99 -10.94 42.33
N GLN A 827 5.09 -10.01 42.03
CA GLN A 827 3.79 -10.31 41.42
C GLN A 827 3.82 -10.41 39.89
N ALA A 828 4.95 -10.05 39.26
CA ALA A 828 5.06 -9.89 37.81
C ALA A 828 6.36 -10.47 37.20
N ALA A 829 7.31 -10.93 38.00
CA ALA A 829 8.59 -11.45 37.52
C ALA A 829 9.08 -12.69 38.27
N TRP A 830 9.78 -13.55 37.54
CA TRP A 830 10.61 -14.62 38.10
C TRP A 830 12.08 -14.22 38.08
N PHE A 831 12.68 -14.00 39.25
CA PHE A 831 14.06 -13.57 39.41
C PHE A 831 14.70 -14.31 40.60
N GLY A 832 16.00 -14.12 40.86
CA GLY A 832 16.78 -14.95 41.80
C GLY A 832 16.05 -15.38 43.09
N PRO A 833 15.40 -14.47 43.83
CA PRO A 833 14.70 -14.78 45.08
C PRO A 833 13.47 -15.69 44.96
N ASN A 834 12.73 -15.70 43.83
CA ASN A 834 11.48 -16.45 43.70
C ASN A 834 11.48 -17.52 42.60
N ALA A 835 12.45 -17.51 41.68
CA ALA A 835 12.53 -18.46 40.56
C ALA A 835 13.08 -19.84 40.92
N LYS A 836 13.55 -20.05 42.16
CA LYS A 836 14.07 -21.33 42.67
C LYS A 836 15.18 -21.95 41.81
N GLY A 837 15.96 -21.10 41.15
CA GLY A 837 17.08 -21.54 40.32
C GLY A 837 16.69 -22.20 39.00
N LEU A 838 15.47 -21.95 38.48
CA LEU A 838 15.00 -22.49 37.20
C LEU A 838 14.17 -21.44 36.43
N PRO A 839 14.20 -21.45 35.08
CA PRO A 839 13.20 -20.72 34.30
C PRO A 839 11.81 -21.29 34.56
N GLN A 840 10.79 -20.44 34.51
CA GLN A 840 9.41 -20.80 34.84
C GLN A 840 8.54 -20.83 33.59
N PRO A 841 7.41 -21.56 33.59
CA PRO A 841 6.46 -21.52 32.49
C PRO A 841 5.98 -20.09 32.23
N VAL A 842 5.98 -19.68 30.96
CA VAL A 842 5.56 -18.32 30.58
C VAL A 842 4.11 -18.06 30.99
N GLY A 843 3.80 -16.81 31.32
CA GLY A 843 2.45 -16.39 31.69
C GLY A 843 1.97 -16.86 33.07
N SER A 844 2.89 -17.29 33.94
CA SER A 844 2.55 -17.81 35.28
C SER A 844 2.30 -16.71 36.34
N LEU A 845 2.64 -15.45 36.02
CA LEU A 845 2.44 -14.28 36.88
C LEU A 845 1.52 -13.24 36.21
N ARG A 846 1.38 -12.05 36.78
CA ARG A 846 0.45 -11.04 36.24
C ARG A 846 0.99 -10.38 34.98
N PRO A 847 0.15 -10.14 33.96
CA PRO A 847 0.53 -9.33 32.82
C PRO A 847 0.53 -7.84 33.19
N ASN A 848 1.30 -7.07 32.43
CA ASN A 848 1.27 -5.61 32.52
C ASN A 848 -0.01 -5.01 31.88
N PRO A 849 -0.27 -3.70 32.01
CA PRO A 849 -1.45 -3.03 31.45
C PRO A 849 -1.72 -3.23 29.96
N LEU A 850 -0.70 -3.58 29.15
CA LEU A 850 -0.84 -3.86 27.72
C LEU A 850 -1.06 -5.36 27.42
N GLY A 851 -1.11 -6.22 28.45
CA GLY A 851 -1.37 -7.65 28.31
C GLY A 851 -0.11 -8.51 28.12
N LEU A 852 1.09 -7.98 28.40
CA LEU A 852 2.35 -8.71 28.24
C LEU A 852 2.79 -9.36 29.55
N TYR A 853 3.26 -10.60 29.47
CA TYR A 853 3.80 -11.36 30.59
C TYR A 853 5.32 -11.44 30.52
N ASP A 854 5.94 -11.65 31.68
CA ASP A 854 7.37 -11.95 31.83
C ASP A 854 8.28 -10.87 31.22
N VAL A 855 7.79 -9.63 31.03
CA VAL A 855 8.59 -8.48 30.59
C VAL A 855 9.60 -7.98 31.65
N HIS A 856 9.54 -8.61 32.83
CA HIS A 856 10.53 -8.48 33.89
C HIS A 856 10.87 -9.90 34.36
N GLY A 857 12.16 -10.24 34.39
CA GLY A 857 12.64 -11.55 34.83
C GLY A 857 12.34 -12.69 33.83
N ASN A 858 12.25 -13.91 34.36
CA ASN A 858 12.28 -15.18 33.66
C ASN A 858 13.55 -15.35 32.82
N ILE A 859 13.62 -14.83 31.60
CA ILE A 859 14.84 -14.82 30.79
C ILE A 859 15.13 -13.43 30.22
N TRP A 860 16.41 -13.15 29.97
CA TRP A 860 16.78 -12.00 29.14
C TRP A 860 16.22 -12.23 27.74
N GLU A 861 15.83 -11.14 27.10
CA GLU A 861 15.28 -11.17 25.75
C GLU A 861 16.19 -10.46 24.77
N TRP A 862 16.63 -11.16 23.73
CA TRP A 862 17.26 -10.55 22.57
C TRP A 862 16.33 -9.52 21.93
N VAL A 863 16.85 -8.32 21.69
CA VAL A 863 16.19 -7.30 20.86
C VAL A 863 16.97 -7.09 19.55
N HIS A 864 16.38 -6.36 18.61
CA HIS A 864 16.98 -6.13 17.31
C HIS A 864 18.29 -5.33 17.37
N ASP A 865 18.36 -4.35 18.27
CA ASP A 865 19.34 -3.28 18.26
C ASP A 865 20.77 -3.75 18.60
N TRP A 866 21.76 -3.09 17.99
CA TRP A 866 23.16 -3.20 18.37
C TRP A 866 23.44 -2.42 19.66
N TRP A 867 24.41 -2.87 20.46
CA TRP A 867 24.86 -2.13 21.62
C TRP A 867 25.71 -0.92 21.24
N ASP A 868 25.40 0.22 21.85
CA ASP A 868 26.27 1.37 21.93
C ASP A 868 25.94 2.14 23.23
N PRO A 869 26.90 2.27 24.17
CA PRO A 869 26.68 2.97 25.43
C PRO A 869 26.46 4.48 25.24
N GLY A 870 26.91 5.05 24.12
CA GLY A 870 26.73 6.46 23.77
C GLY A 870 25.43 6.76 23.02
N TYR A 871 24.66 5.74 22.62
CA TYR A 871 23.52 5.89 21.71
C TYR A 871 22.47 6.87 22.22
N TYR A 872 22.16 6.86 23.52
CA TYR A 872 21.15 7.76 24.11
C TYR A 872 21.61 9.22 24.10
N GLY A 873 22.92 9.47 24.11
CA GLY A 873 23.50 10.82 24.18
C GLY A 873 23.05 11.73 23.03
N GLN A 874 22.75 11.16 21.86
CA GLN A 874 22.30 11.92 20.69
C GLN A 874 20.86 12.46 20.79
N PHE A 875 20.07 11.97 21.76
CA PHE A 875 18.68 12.34 21.98
C PHE A 875 18.49 13.25 23.21
N ARG A 876 19.59 13.78 23.77
CA ARG A 876 19.53 14.67 24.93
C ARG A 876 18.62 15.87 24.71
N ASP A 877 18.69 16.48 23.53
CA ASP A 877 18.00 17.74 23.20
C ASP A 877 16.88 17.58 22.17
N LYS A 878 16.52 16.34 21.79
CA LYS A 878 15.49 16.06 20.78
C LYS A 878 14.83 14.69 21.01
N PRO A 879 13.54 14.53 20.67
CA PRO A 879 12.91 13.22 20.74
C PRO A 879 13.51 12.24 19.72
N ALA A 880 13.62 10.98 20.11
CA ALA A 880 13.91 9.87 19.21
C ALA A 880 12.60 9.39 18.57
N VAL A 881 12.47 9.50 17.25
CA VAL A 881 11.28 9.03 16.51
C VAL A 881 11.62 7.68 15.88
N ASP A 882 10.87 6.63 16.26
CA ASP A 882 11.05 5.23 15.85
C ASP A 882 12.53 4.76 15.84
N PRO A 883 13.29 4.99 16.93
CA PRO A 883 14.71 4.65 16.95
C PRO A 883 14.93 3.15 16.73
N SER A 884 16.03 2.82 16.05
CA SER A 884 16.36 1.45 15.60
C SER A 884 17.79 1.04 15.98
N GLY A 885 18.34 1.67 17.02
CA GLY A 885 19.71 1.43 17.47
C GLY A 885 20.75 2.08 16.56
N PRO A 886 22.04 1.89 16.85
CA PRO A 886 23.14 2.37 16.01
C PRO A 886 23.17 1.57 14.69
N THR A 887 23.44 2.28 13.60
CA THR A 887 23.37 1.74 12.23
C THR A 887 24.61 0.97 11.79
N SER A 888 25.73 1.13 12.49
CA SER A 888 26.94 0.32 12.29
C SER A 888 26.79 -1.04 13.00
N PRO A 889 27.23 -2.17 12.40
CA PRO A 889 27.33 -3.43 13.11
C PRO A 889 28.19 -3.28 14.37
N GLY A 890 27.58 -3.43 15.53
CA GLY A 890 28.29 -3.57 16.80
C GLY A 890 28.97 -4.94 16.92
N THR A 891 29.75 -5.15 17.97
CA THR A 891 30.29 -6.48 18.31
C THR A 891 29.32 -7.31 19.15
N VAL A 892 28.32 -6.66 19.77
CA VAL A 892 27.35 -7.28 20.70
C VAL A 892 25.95 -6.70 20.49
N ARG A 893 24.91 -7.54 20.67
CA ARG A 893 23.49 -7.18 20.52
C ARG A 893 22.85 -6.94 21.88
N MET A 894 21.77 -6.17 21.89
CA MET A 894 21.08 -5.76 23.11
C MET A 894 20.19 -6.84 23.72
N LEU A 895 20.12 -6.83 25.05
CA LEU A 895 19.29 -7.67 25.91
C LEU A 895 18.44 -6.81 26.84
N ARG A 896 17.18 -7.22 27.06
CA ARG A 896 16.23 -6.56 27.98
C ARG A 896 15.51 -7.55 28.91
N GLY A 897 15.02 -7.07 30.06
CA GLY A 897 14.12 -7.82 30.95
C GLY A 897 14.69 -8.35 32.26
N GLY A 898 15.98 -8.71 32.33
CA GLY A 898 16.54 -9.49 33.45
C GLY A 898 16.24 -10.99 33.33
N ASN A 899 16.69 -11.83 34.26
CA ASN A 899 16.38 -13.26 34.24
C ASN A 899 16.29 -13.91 35.63
N TRP A 900 15.92 -15.19 35.66
CA TRP A 900 15.69 -16.01 36.84
C TRP A 900 16.87 -16.16 37.83
N THR A 901 18.10 -15.85 37.42
CA THR A 901 19.30 -15.85 38.29
C THR A 901 19.67 -14.46 38.85
N PHE A 902 19.15 -13.38 38.26
CA PHE A 902 19.59 -12.01 38.56
C PHE A 902 18.76 -11.35 39.67
N THR A 903 19.21 -10.19 40.12
CA THR A 903 18.56 -9.43 41.19
C THR A 903 17.42 -8.57 40.66
N ALA A 904 16.62 -7.99 41.56
CA ALA A 904 15.59 -7.04 41.18
C ALA A 904 16.17 -5.80 40.44
N SER A 905 17.42 -5.41 40.74
CA SER A 905 18.11 -4.29 40.08
C SER A 905 18.34 -4.52 38.58
N ASP A 906 18.43 -5.77 38.14
CA ASP A 906 18.65 -6.13 36.74
C ASP A 906 17.35 -6.20 35.95
N CYS A 907 16.22 -6.45 36.65
CA CYS A 907 14.89 -6.59 36.06
C CYS A 907 14.17 -5.24 35.83
N ARG A 908 14.85 -4.09 35.97
CA ARG A 908 14.23 -2.77 35.79
C ARG A 908 13.78 -2.56 34.34
N SER A 909 12.72 -1.79 34.10
CA SER A 909 12.26 -1.47 32.73
C SER A 909 13.37 -0.85 31.88
N ALA A 910 14.23 -0.03 32.48
CA ALA A 910 15.37 0.60 31.83
C ALA A 910 16.65 -0.24 31.85
N GLY A 911 16.64 -1.43 32.46
CA GLY A 911 17.81 -2.31 32.52
C GLY A 911 18.29 -2.69 31.12
N ARG A 912 19.58 -2.50 30.87
CA ARG A 912 20.24 -2.76 29.59
C ARG A 912 21.38 -3.74 29.80
N LEU A 913 21.50 -4.74 28.93
CA LEU A 913 22.67 -5.62 28.85
C LEU A 913 22.98 -5.89 27.38
N ALA A 914 24.16 -6.42 27.07
CA ALA A 914 24.50 -6.85 25.72
C ALA A 914 25.38 -8.09 25.74
N ASP A 915 25.25 -8.92 24.70
CA ASP A 915 26.03 -10.15 24.55
C ASP A 915 26.38 -10.41 23.07
N ASN A 916 27.37 -11.26 22.82
CA ASN A 916 27.89 -11.54 21.49
C ASN A 916 26.85 -12.32 20.65
N PRO A 917 26.46 -11.83 19.47
CA PRO A 917 25.41 -12.45 18.66
C PRO A 917 25.80 -13.82 18.07
N ALA A 918 27.09 -14.16 18.02
CA ALA A 918 27.62 -15.34 17.32
C ALA A 918 28.51 -16.24 18.18
N ALA A 919 28.86 -15.85 19.42
CA ALA A 919 29.74 -16.67 20.26
C ALA A 919 29.10 -18.03 20.62
N ASP A 920 29.94 -19.05 20.80
CA ASP A 920 29.52 -20.36 21.33
C ASP A 920 29.09 -20.31 22.81
N TYR A 921 29.20 -19.14 23.43
CA TYR A 921 28.70 -18.89 24.78
C TYR A 921 27.18 -18.81 24.76
N ARG A 922 26.53 -19.84 25.31
CA ARG A 922 25.08 -19.92 25.44
C ARG A 922 24.72 -19.82 26.92
N SER A 923 23.75 -18.95 27.24
CA SER A 923 23.30 -18.69 28.61
C SER A 923 21.95 -19.33 28.88
N THR A 924 21.81 -19.96 30.05
CA THR A 924 20.58 -20.61 30.50
C THR A 924 19.50 -19.63 30.98
N GLY A 925 19.83 -18.34 31.01
CA GLY A 925 18.92 -17.24 31.35
C GLY A 925 18.66 -16.30 30.18
N LEU A 926 18.87 -16.73 28.93
CA LEU A 926 18.76 -15.89 27.73
C LEU A 926 17.94 -16.56 26.62
N GLY A 927 16.89 -15.89 26.18
CA GLY A 927 16.06 -16.23 25.03
C GLY A 927 15.54 -14.97 24.33
N PHE A 928 14.26 -14.93 23.97
CA PHE A 928 13.69 -13.82 23.18
C PHE A 928 12.16 -13.85 23.12
N ARG A 929 11.58 -12.72 22.66
CA ARG A 929 10.21 -12.64 22.15
C ARG A 929 10.18 -12.07 20.74
N VAL A 930 9.03 -12.15 20.10
CA VAL A 930 8.86 -11.81 18.68
C VAL A 930 7.87 -10.66 18.50
N SER A 931 8.12 -9.82 17.50
CA SER A 931 7.22 -8.77 17.03
C SER A 931 6.84 -8.97 15.57
N ILE A 932 5.72 -8.39 15.15
CA ILE A 932 5.24 -8.40 13.76
C ILE A 932 4.52 -7.08 13.44
N SER A 933 4.62 -6.61 12.19
CA SER A 933 3.95 -5.39 11.74
C SER A 933 2.43 -5.58 11.62
N VAL A 934 1.66 -4.51 11.82
CA VAL A 934 0.20 -4.52 11.59
C VAL A 934 -0.14 -4.92 10.15
N ASP A 935 0.63 -4.46 9.17
CA ASP A 935 0.41 -4.79 7.76
C ASP A 935 0.61 -6.28 7.47
N ALA A 936 1.59 -6.92 8.10
CA ALA A 936 1.76 -8.36 7.97
C ALA A 936 0.64 -9.14 8.65
N VAL A 937 0.12 -8.66 9.79
CA VAL A 937 -1.08 -9.26 10.42
C VAL A 937 -2.30 -9.13 9.50
N LYS A 938 -2.52 -7.96 8.88
CA LYS A 938 -3.58 -7.78 7.86
C LYS A 938 -3.43 -8.75 6.70
N ARG A 939 -2.21 -8.90 6.16
CA ARG A 939 -1.93 -9.86 5.09
C ARG A 939 -2.15 -11.30 5.53
N ALA A 940 -1.75 -11.68 6.73
CA ALA A 940 -1.95 -13.02 7.27
C ALA A 940 -3.45 -13.33 7.50
N ILE A 941 -4.24 -12.35 7.97
CA ILE A 941 -5.69 -12.50 8.12
C ILE A 941 -6.33 -12.63 6.75
N LYS A 942 -6.02 -11.72 5.82
CA LYS A 942 -6.56 -11.75 4.46
C LYS A 942 -6.15 -13.00 3.69
N SER A 943 -4.91 -13.49 3.88
CA SER A 943 -4.45 -14.72 3.24
C SER A 943 -5.21 -15.93 3.78
N ARG A 944 -5.51 -15.98 5.09
CA ARG A 944 -6.36 -17.02 5.69
C ARG A 944 -7.81 -16.95 5.22
N GLU A 945 -8.36 -15.75 5.09
CA GLU A 945 -9.66 -15.52 4.46
C GLU A 945 -9.64 -16.01 2.99
N SER A 946 -8.56 -15.72 2.26
CA SER A 946 -8.38 -16.19 0.87
C SER A 946 -8.06 -17.68 0.74
N ILE A 947 -7.46 -18.31 1.75
CA ILE A 947 -7.23 -19.77 1.83
C ILE A 947 -8.57 -20.47 2.13
N SER A 948 -9.46 -19.82 2.87
CA SER A 948 -10.86 -20.26 2.95
C SER A 948 -11.61 -20.11 1.60
N GLU A 949 -11.03 -19.36 0.64
CA GLU A 949 -11.55 -19.19 -0.73
C GLU A 949 -10.78 -19.98 -1.81
N ARG A 950 -9.53 -20.44 -1.58
CA ARG A 950 -8.74 -21.27 -2.51
C ARG A 950 -9.04 -22.76 -2.32
N ARG A 951 -9.86 -23.27 -3.25
CA ARG A 951 -10.55 -24.57 -3.24
C ARG A 951 -9.95 -25.54 -4.26
N ASP A 952 -8.67 -25.89 -4.12
CA ASP A 952 -8.04 -26.86 -5.03
C ASP A 952 -8.21 -28.32 -4.55
N PHE A 953 -8.71 -28.56 -3.33
CA PHE A 953 -8.82 -29.90 -2.73
C PHE A 953 -10.13 -30.13 -1.93
N ALA A 954 -11.28 -29.82 -2.52
CA ALA A 954 -12.60 -30.16 -1.98
C ALA A 954 -13.30 -31.19 -2.88
N LEU A 955 -14.18 -32.02 -2.31
CA LEU A 955 -14.96 -32.97 -3.11
C LEU A 955 -16.08 -32.21 -3.82
N HIS A 956 -15.95 -32.05 -5.13
CA HIS A 956 -16.87 -31.29 -5.97
C HIS A 956 -17.99 -32.17 -6.54
N PHE A 957 -19.24 -31.74 -6.37
CA PHE A 957 -20.43 -32.35 -6.96
C PHE A 957 -20.94 -31.44 -8.09
N GLY A 958 -20.69 -31.84 -9.33
CA GLY A 958 -20.95 -31.04 -10.53
C GLY A 958 -21.95 -31.68 -11.49
N ASP A 959 -21.98 -33.01 -11.54
CA ASP A 959 -22.69 -33.78 -12.56
C ASP A 959 -23.81 -34.65 -11.97
N ALA A 960 -24.81 -34.95 -12.81
CA ALA A 960 -25.96 -35.75 -12.39
C ALA A 960 -25.57 -37.23 -12.17
N GLY A 961 -25.58 -37.67 -10.91
CA GLY A 961 -25.41 -39.09 -10.55
C GLY A 961 -24.20 -39.41 -9.67
N GLU A 962 -23.39 -38.41 -9.32
CA GLU A 962 -22.26 -38.55 -8.39
C GLU A 962 -22.76 -38.88 -6.97
N ARG A 963 -22.19 -39.90 -6.34
CA ARG A 963 -22.50 -40.31 -4.96
C ARG A 963 -21.27 -40.81 -4.25
N LEU A 964 -21.22 -40.57 -2.94
CA LEU A 964 -20.23 -41.13 -2.05
C LEU A 964 -20.91 -41.95 -0.96
N GLU A 965 -20.57 -43.24 -0.89
CA GLU A 965 -21.09 -44.16 0.11
C GLU A 965 -19.94 -44.63 1.00
N PHE A 966 -20.20 -44.71 2.31
CA PHE A 966 -19.25 -45.23 3.30
C PHE A 966 -19.77 -46.60 3.79
N PRO A 967 -19.70 -47.66 2.98
CA PRO A 967 -20.36 -48.93 3.30
C PRO A 967 -19.78 -49.59 4.56
N GLU A 968 -18.49 -49.39 4.83
CA GLU A 968 -17.76 -49.95 5.98
C GLU A 968 -18.00 -49.18 7.28
N LEU A 969 -18.49 -47.94 7.20
CA LEU A 969 -18.86 -47.13 8.36
C LEU A 969 -20.27 -47.48 8.86
N LYS A 970 -20.37 -48.44 9.78
CA LYS A 970 -21.63 -48.81 10.46
C LYS A 970 -21.72 -48.23 11.87
N PHE A 971 -22.89 -47.71 12.21
CA PHE A 971 -23.23 -47.24 13.56
C PHE A 971 -24.73 -47.39 13.85
N PRO A 972 -25.16 -47.41 15.14
CA PRO A 972 -26.56 -47.63 15.50
C PRO A 972 -27.49 -46.56 14.95
N SER A 973 -28.57 -46.95 14.28
CA SER A 973 -29.52 -46.00 13.68
C SER A 973 -30.20 -45.12 14.72
N ALA A 974 -30.46 -45.66 15.92
CA ALA A 974 -31.16 -44.99 17.01
C ALA A 974 -30.31 -44.01 17.83
N GLY A 975 -29.01 -43.87 17.54
CA GLY A 975 -28.10 -43.04 18.34
C GLY A 975 -27.49 -43.76 19.55
N PRO A 976 -26.57 -43.08 20.27
CA PRO A 976 -26.12 -41.70 20.03
C PRO A 976 -25.14 -41.59 18.86
N TRP A 977 -25.23 -40.50 18.10
CA TRP A 977 -24.24 -40.14 17.07
C TRP A 977 -24.30 -38.66 16.66
N THR A 978 -23.22 -38.17 16.06
CA THR A 978 -23.14 -36.86 15.38
C THR A 978 -22.54 -37.05 13.99
N VAL A 979 -23.16 -36.43 12.98
CA VAL A 979 -22.59 -36.28 11.63
C VAL A 979 -22.53 -34.79 11.32
N GLU A 980 -21.37 -34.30 10.95
CA GLU A 980 -21.16 -32.90 10.61
C GLU A 980 -20.21 -32.73 9.43
N GLY A 981 -20.34 -31.62 8.73
CA GLY A 981 -19.51 -31.29 7.58
C GLY A 981 -19.48 -29.81 7.25
N TRP A 982 -18.42 -29.40 6.55
CA TRP A 982 -18.33 -28.10 5.91
C TRP A 982 -18.71 -28.22 4.44
N VAL A 983 -19.71 -27.44 4.04
CA VAL A 983 -20.37 -27.55 2.75
C VAL A 983 -20.46 -26.18 2.09
N THR A 984 -20.17 -26.11 0.79
CA THR A 984 -20.41 -24.91 -0.02
C THR A 984 -21.37 -25.20 -1.17
N PRO A 985 -22.62 -24.69 -1.14
CA PRO A 985 -23.57 -24.85 -2.24
C PRO A 985 -23.12 -24.10 -3.50
N ARG A 986 -23.30 -24.72 -4.67
CA ARG A 986 -23.10 -24.12 -6.00
C ARG A 986 -24.41 -24.15 -6.80
N ALA A 987 -24.49 -23.34 -7.85
CA ALA A 987 -25.58 -23.41 -8.81
C ALA A 987 -25.34 -24.55 -9.81
N PRO A 988 -26.40 -25.15 -10.41
CA PRO A 988 -27.81 -24.82 -10.21
C PRO A 988 -28.39 -25.34 -8.89
N LEU A 989 -29.12 -24.48 -8.19
CA LEU A 989 -29.93 -24.90 -7.04
C LEU A 989 -31.25 -25.55 -7.53
N PRO A 990 -31.95 -26.34 -6.69
CA PRO A 990 -33.23 -26.94 -7.04
C PRO A 990 -34.24 -25.87 -7.50
N SER A 991 -34.76 -26.01 -8.71
CA SER A 991 -35.46 -24.93 -9.42
C SER A 991 -37.00 -25.02 -9.37
N SER A 992 -37.55 -26.21 -9.11
CA SER A 992 -39.01 -26.41 -8.99
C SER A 992 -39.48 -26.32 -7.54
N GLY A 993 -40.63 -25.68 -7.31
CA GLY A 993 -41.21 -25.59 -5.96
C GLY A 993 -41.45 -26.97 -5.35
N GLY A 994 -40.85 -27.23 -4.18
CA GLY A 994 -40.91 -28.52 -3.49
C GLY A 994 -39.74 -29.46 -3.79
N SER A 995 -38.87 -29.15 -4.76
CA SER A 995 -37.66 -29.96 -5.04
C SER A 995 -36.60 -29.81 -3.95
N SER A 996 -35.85 -30.89 -3.72
CA SER A 996 -34.78 -30.95 -2.72
C SER A 996 -33.55 -31.67 -3.24
N ALA A 997 -32.36 -31.18 -2.89
CA ALA A 997 -31.08 -31.85 -3.12
C ALA A 997 -30.49 -32.33 -1.80
N VAL A 998 -30.13 -33.61 -1.72
CA VAL A 998 -29.63 -34.24 -0.48
C VAL A 998 -28.12 -34.04 -0.36
N VAL A 999 -27.67 -33.51 0.78
CA VAL A 999 -26.24 -33.33 1.10
C VAL A 999 -25.77 -34.50 1.96
N PHE A 1000 -26.35 -34.68 3.15
CA PHE A 1000 -26.06 -35.81 4.05
C PHE A 1000 -27.31 -36.64 4.28
N GLN A 1001 -27.18 -37.97 4.22
CA GLN A 1001 -28.23 -38.89 4.65
C GLN A 1001 -27.69 -39.92 5.65
N VAL A 1002 -28.41 -40.05 6.76
CA VAL A 1002 -28.12 -40.99 7.85
C VAL A 1002 -29.42 -41.65 8.29
N SER A 1003 -29.55 -42.95 8.05
CA SER A 1003 -30.81 -43.68 8.23
C SER A 1003 -31.96 -43.00 7.46
N ASP A 1004 -33.03 -42.64 8.18
CA ASP A 1004 -34.19 -41.97 7.63
C ASP A 1004 -34.11 -40.43 7.76
N ALA A 1005 -33.01 -39.89 8.30
CA ALA A 1005 -32.75 -38.45 8.39
C ALA A 1005 -31.85 -37.98 7.24
N ALA A 1006 -32.12 -36.79 6.70
CA ALA A 1006 -31.26 -36.13 5.73
C ALA A 1006 -31.17 -34.62 5.94
N VAL A 1007 -29.99 -34.04 5.66
CA VAL A 1007 -29.81 -32.59 5.42
C VAL A 1007 -29.94 -32.34 3.93
N VAL A 1008 -30.83 -31.42 3.56
CA VAL A 1008 -31.16 -31.11 2.17
C VAL A 1008 -31.16 -29.59 1.91
N VAL A 1009 -30.85 -29.24 0.67
CA VAL A 1009 -31.13 -27.93 0.08
C VAL A 1009 -32.52 -28.00 -0.55
N LYS A 1010 -33.48 -27.21 -0.09
CA LYS A 1010 -34.89 -27.32 -0.53
C LYS A 1010 -35.46 -26.01 -1.03
N ASN A 1011 -36.08 -26.05 -2.20
CA ASN A 1011 -36.82 -24.92 -2.76
C ASN A 1011 -38.24 -24.90 -2.21
N LEU A 1012 -38.59 -23.88 -1.42
CA LEU A 1012 -39.91 -23.71 -0.83
C LEU A 1012 -40.84 -22.82 -1.68
N GLY A 1013 -40.48 -22.55 -2.94
CA GLY A 1013 -41.22 -21.67 -3.84
C GLY A 1013 -41.06 -20.20 -3.42
N GLY A 1014 -42.19 -19.50 -3.21
CA GLY A 1014 -42.21 -18.06 -2.89
C GLY A 1014 -41.53 -17.64 -1.58
N GLN A 1015 -40.99 -18.60 -0.81
CA GLN A 1015 -40.20 -18.37 0.41
C GLN A 1015 -38.69 -18.55 0.23
N GLY A 1016 -38.24 -18.78 -1.01
CA GLY A 1016 -36.82 -18.98 -1.35
C GLY A 1016 -36.32 -20.40 -1.10
N ILE A 1017 -35.00 -20.57 -1.26
CA ILE A 1017 -34.31 -21.86 -1.11
C ILE A 1017 -33.62 -21.87 0.26
N LYS A 1018 -33.84 -22.92 1.05
CA LYS A 1018 -33.40 -23.01 2.44
C LYS A 1018 -32.69 -24.34 2.74
N TRP A 1019 -31.85 -24.35 3.76
CA TRP A 1019 -31.41 -25.60 4.38
C TRP A 1019 -32.57 -26.24 5.13
N SER A 1020 -32.69 -27.56 5.05
CA SER A 1020 -33.73 -28.32 5.73
C SER A 1020 -33.19 -29.66 6.22
N ALA A 1021 -33.70 -30.12 7.35
CA ALA A 1021 -33.51 -31.49 7.81
C ALA A 1021 -34.87 -32.23 7.82
N GLY A 1022 -34.92 -33.44 7.28
CA GLY A 1022 -36.17 -34.21 7.17
C GLY A 1022 -35.98 -35.64 6.65
N GLY A 1023 -37.06 -36.42 6.61
CA GLY A 1023 -37.04 -37.86 6.27
C GLY A 1023 -38.33 -38.41 5.65
N PRO A 1024 -38.29 -39.56 4.93
CA PRO A 1024 -39.44 -40.24 4.33
C PRO A 1024 -40.64 -40.62 5.21
N ALA A 1025 -40.53 -40.57 6.55
CA ALA A 1025 -41.53 -41.17 7.43
C ALA A 1025 -41.61 -40.49 8.81
N THR A 1026 -41.92 -39.21 8.86
CA THR A 1026 -42.20 -38.48 10.10
C THR A 1026 -43.71 -38.39 10.37
N LYS A 1027 -44.14 -38.62 11.62
CA LYS A 1027 -45.37 -37.97 12.13
C LYS A 1027 -45.03 -36.50 12.40
N PRO A 1028 -45.97 -35.54 12.23
CA PRO A 1028 -45.66 -34.12 12.18
C PRO A 1028 -44.94 -33.58 13.44
N PRO A 1029 -44.04 -32.57 13.30
CA PRO A 1029 -43.75 -31.81 12.07
C PRO A 1029 -42.78 -32.54 11.13
N PRO A 1030 -43.03 -32.51 9.81
CA PRO A 1030 -42.36 -33.42 8.89
C PRO A 1030 -40.92 -33.03 8.50
N SER A 1031 -40.52 -31.78 8.71
CA SER A 1031 -39.17 -31.26 8.40
C SER A 1031 -38.88 -30.01 9.22
N VAL A 1032 -37.60 -29.78 9.50
CA VAL A 1032 -37.07 -28.53 10.06
C VAL A 1032 -36.48 -27.70 8.93
N TYR A 1033 -36.68 -26.39 8.97
CA TYR A 1033 -36.13 -25.43 8.02
C TYR A 1033 -35.25 -24.43 8.74
N SER A 1034 -34.18 -24.02 8.09
CA SER A 1034 -33.34 -22.92 8.56
C SER A 1034 -34.06 -21.57 8.47
N ASP A 1035 -33.70 -20.65 9.35
CA ASP A 1035 -34.18 -19.26 9.26
C ASP A 1035 -33.56 -18.55 8.06
N GLU A 1036 -32.29 -18.82 7.77
CA GLU A 1036 -31.51 -18.25 6.67
C GLU A 1036 -31.85 -18.86 5.31
N THR A 1037 -31.78 -18.06 4.25
CA THR A 1037 -31.80 -18.54 2.85
C THR A 1037 -30.40 -18.99 2.42
N ILE A 1038 -30.34 -19.86 1.41
CA ILE A 1038 -29.07 -20.32 0.87
C ILE A 1038 -28.39 -19.22 0.08
N ASP A 1039 -27.12 -19.01 0.40
CA ASP A 1039 -26.20 -18.17 -0.34
C ASP A 1039 -25.23 -19.07 -1.12
N VAL A 1040 -25.23 -18.94 -2.44
CA VAL A 1040 -24.35 -19.74 -3.31
C VAL A 1040 -22.92 -19.28 -3.11
N ASN A 1041 -21.98 -20.23 -3.16
CA ASN A 1041 -20.55 -20.00 -2.92
C ASN A 1041 -20.17 -19.70 -1.46
N LYS A 1042 -21.13 -19.60 -0.54
CA LYS A 1042 -20.86 -19.42 0.89
C LYS A 1042 -20.62 -20.77 1.58
N ARG A 1043 -19.46 -20.92 2.22
CA ARG A 1043 -19.11 -22.08 3.06
C ARG A 1043 -19.93 -22.05 4.34
N VAL A 1044 -20.59 -23.15 4.69
CA VAL A 1044 -21.39 -23.28 5.91
C VAL A 1044 -21.13 -24.61 6.61
N HIS A 1045 -21.26 -24.60 7.93
CA HIS A 1045 -21.22 -25.82 8.74
C HIS A 1045 -22.64 -26.36 8.89
N VAL A 1046 -22.82 -27.66 8.63
CA VAL A 1046 -24.10 -28.35 8.87
C VAL A 1046 -23.85 -29.58 9.73
N ALA A 1047 -24.74 -29.83 10.71
CA ALA A 1047 -24.65 -31.00 11.57
C ALA A 1047 -26.01 -31.61 11.93
N LEU A 1048 -26.04 -32.93 12.02
CA LEU A 1048 -27.13 -33.72 12.60
C LEU A 1048 -26.62 -34.46 13.84
N THR A 1049 -27.36 -34.33 14.94
CA THR A 1049 -27.07 -35.07 16.19
C THR A 1049 -28.26 -35.91 16.58
N CYS A 1050 -28.08 -37.22 16.77
CA CYS A 1050 -29.13 -38.12 17.27
C CYS A 1050 -28.90 -38.42 18.75
N GLY A 1051 -29.80 -37.91 19.59
CA GLY A 1051 -29.80 -38.12 21.03
C GLY A 1051 -31.14 -38.66 21.54
N PRO A 1052 -31.33 -38.72 22.86
CA PRO A 1052 -32.57 -39.24 23.47
C PRO A 1052 -33.84 -38.51 23.01
N GLU A 1053 -33.72 -37.24 22.62
CA GLU A 1053 -34.83 -36.39 22.18
C GLU A 1053 -35.11 -36.48 20.68
N GLY A 1054 -34.36 -37.30 19.93
CA GLY A 1054 -34.44 -37.42 18.47
C GLY A 1054 -33.26 -36.75 17.76
N VAL A 1055 -33.46 -36.40 16.48
CA VAL A 1055 -32.43 -35.81 15.63
C VAL A 1055 -32.54 -34.29 15.59
N SER A 1056 -31.51 -33.60 16.07
CA SER A 1056 -31.40 -32.14 16.01
C SER A 1056 -30.57 -31.70 14.81
N PHE A 1057 -30.92 -30.56 14.21
CA PHE A 1057 -30.21 -29.96 13.07
C PHE A 1057 -29.56 -28.65 13.47
N TYR A 1058 -28.27 -28.49 13.16
CA TYR A 1058 -27.51 -27.26 13.39
C TYR A 1058 -27.00 -26.71 12.06
N LEU A 1059 -27.11 -25.39 11.90
CA LEU A 1059 -26.52 -24.62 10.81
C LEU A 1059 -25.60 -23.56 11.42
N ASN A 1060 -24.32 -23.56 11.03
CA ASN A 1060 -23.29 -22.67 11.57
C ASN A 1060 -23.25 -22.67 13.11
N GLY A 1061 -23.45 -23.85 13.71
CA GLY A 1061 -23.47 -24.05 15.16
C GLY A 1061 -24.74 -23.53 15.88
N VAL A 1062 -25.75 -23.08 15.14
CA VAL A 1062 -27.04 -22.64 15.69
C VAL A 1062 -28.09 -23.74 15.48
N LEU A 1063 -28.75 -24.17 16.57
CA LEU A 1063 -29.85 -25.14 16.53
C LEU A 1063 -31.03 -24.59 15.72
N GLN A 1064 -31.52 -25.38 14.79
CA GLN A 1064 -32.67 -25.07 13.96
C GLN A 1064 -33.87 -25.90 14.41
N GLY A 1065 -35.00 -25.24 14.67
CA GLY A 1065 -36.28 -25.88 15.00
C GLY A 1065 -36.23 -26.84 16.21
N GLN A 1066 -37.21 -27.75 16.26
CA GLN A 1066 -37.31 -28.79 17.29
C GLN A 1066 -36.75 -30.13 16.79
N PRO A 1067 -36.22 -30.99 17.68
CA PRO A 1067 -35.71 -32.30 17.30
C PRO A 1067 -36.74 -33.18 16.56
N LEU A 1068 -36.29 -33.88 15.51
CA LEU A 1068 -37.10 -34.77 14.69
C LEU A 1068 -37.16 -36.18 15.30
N GLN A 1069 -38.36 -36.76 15.38
CA GLN A 1069 -38.55 -38.16 15.79
C GLN A 1069 -38.34 -39.10 14.60
N LEU A 1070 -37.39 -40.03 14.69
CA LEU A 1070 -37.13 -41.01 13.64
C LEU A 1070 -37.93 -42.30 13.83
N ILE A 1071 -38.46 -42.83 12.73
CA ILE A 1071 -38.90 -44.22 12.66
C ILE A 1071 -37.69 -45.05 12.26
N VAL A 1072 -37.11 -45.77 13.22
CA VAL A 1072 -35.93 -46.61 12.97
C VAL A 1072 -36.36 -47.85 12.19
N SER A 1073 -36.13 -47.85 10.89
CA SER A 1073 -36.48 -48.96 10.00
C SER A 1073 -35.45 -50.10 10.01
N ARG A 1074 -34.21 -49.84 10.48
CA ARG A 1074 -33.08 -50.79 10.53
C ARG A 1074 -32.22 -50.57 11.77
N PRO A 1075 -31.60 -51.63 12.36
CA PRO A 1075 -30.80 -51.49 13.57
C PRO A 1075 -29.49 -50.71 13.38
N GLU A 1076 -28.87 -50.80 12.20
CA GLU A 1076 -27.62 -50.11 11.85
C GLU A 1076 -27.77 -49.24 10.60
N THR A 1077 -26.96 -48.19 10.53
CA THR A 1077 -26.92 -47.25 9.42
C THR A 1077 -25.49 -46.87 9.05
N SER A 1078 -25.34 -46.16 7.94
CA SER A 1078 -24.09 -45.59 7.45
C SER A 1078 -24.33 -44.19 6.89
N LEU A 1079 -23.27 -43.39 6.79
CA LEU A 1079 -23.35 -42.11 6.11
C LEU A 1079 -23.44 -42.30 4.59
N ARG A 1080 -24.27 -41.49 3.95
CA ARG A 1080 -24.27 -41.30 2.49
C ARG A 1080 -24.21 -39.82 2.18
N VAL A 1081 -23.40 -39.46 1.18
CA VAL A 1081 -23.28 -38.10 0.66
C VAL A 1081 -23.76 -38.13 -0.79
N CYS A 1082 -24.76 -37.30 -1.09
CA CYS A 1082 -25.39 -37.09 -2.40
C CYS A 1082 -25.91 -38.37 -3.09
N ARG A 1083 -27.21 -38.69 -2.92
CA ARG A 1083 -27.86 -39.76 -3.69
C ARG A 1083 -29.15 -39.26 -4.35
N VAL A 1084 -29.24 -39.42 -5.67
CA VAL A 1084 -30.50 -39.43 -6.41
C VAL A 1084 -31.13 -40.81 -6.20
N ASP A 1085 -32.24 -40.88 -5.47
CA ASP A 1085 -33.10 -42.07 -5.47
C ASP A 1085 -34.24 -41.81 -6.47
N PRO A 1086 -34.40 -42.58 -7.56
CA PRO A 1086 -35.47 -42.37 -8.52
C PRO A 1086 -36.89 -42.44 -7.91
N LYS A 1087 -37.05 -43.00 -6.69
CA LYS A 1087 -38.34 -43.07 -5.98
C LYS A 1087 -38.72 -41.76 -5.27
N TRP A 1088 -37.78 -40.85 -5.08
CA TRP A 1088 -37.98 -39.54 -4.47
C TRP A 1088 -37.53 -38.49 -5.48
N HIS A 1089 -38.38 -37.54 -5.87
CA HIS A 1089 -38.06 -36.54 -6.90
C HIS A 1089 -36.97 -35.52 -6.47
N ALA A 1090 -35.81 -35.99 -6.01
CA ALA A 1090 -34.70 -35.20 -5.51
C ALA A 1090 -33.79 -34.75 -6.66
N ALA A 1091 -33.44 -33.46 -6.66
CA ALA A 1091 -32.46 -32.88 -7.56
C ALA A 1091 -31.03 -33.28 -7.11
N PRO A 1092 -30.04 -33.33 -8.03
CA PRO A 1092 -28.64 -33.46 -7.64
C PRO A 1092 -28.21 -32.26 -6.79
N PHE A 1093 -27.33 -32.50 -5.82
CA PHE A 1093 -26.67 -31.42 -5.09
C PHE A 1093 -25.49 -30.92 -5.94
N HIS A 1094 -25.46 -29.61 -6.17
CA HIS A 1094 -24.31 -28.94 -6.76
C HIS A 1094 -23.57 -28.21 -5.65
N GLY A 1095 -22.29 -28.52 -5.45
CA GLY A 1095 -21.54 -27.95 -4.34
C GLY A 1095 -20.25 -28.66 -4.02
N GLU A 1096 -19.54 -28.15 -3.03
CA GLU A 1096 -18.27 -28.70 -2.55
C GLU A 1096 -18.41 -29.15 -1.09
N LEU A 1097 -17.70 -30.22 -0.73
CA LEU A 1097 -17.50 -30.65 0.65
C LEU A 1097 -16.00 -30.58 1.01
N ASP A 1098 -15.68 -29.94 2.13
CA ASP A 1098 -14.29 -29.73 2.57
C ASP A 1098 -13.85 -30.81 3.58
N GLU A 1099 -14.73 -31.17 4.50
CA GLU A 1099 -14.47 -32.21 5.48
C GLU A 1099 -15.78 -32.77 6.06
N VAL A 1100 -15.73 -34.03 6.52
CA VAL A 1100 -16.86 -34.72 7.15
C VAL A 1100 -16.36 -35.49 8.37
N ARG A 1101 -17.08 -35.34 9.49
CA ARG A 1101 -16.83 -36.11 10.72
C ARG A 1101 -18.08 -36.88 11.14
N VAL A 1102 -17.87 -38.15 11.50
CA VAL A 1102 -18.88 -39.01 12.11
C VAL A 1102 -18.41 -39.41 13.50
N SER A 1103 -19.29 -39.32 14.50
CA SER A 1103 -18.95 -39.60 15.90
C SER A 1103 -20.02 -40.44 16.59
N SER A 1104 -19.62 -41.27 17.56
CA SER A 1104 -20.49 -42.16 18.34
C SER A 1104 -21.21 -41.48 19.51
N VAL A 1105 -21.09 -40.16 19.62
CA VAL A 1105 -21.68 -39.35 20.70
C VAL A 1105 -22.47 -38.18 20.15
N VAL A 1106 -23.35 -37.61 20.98
CA VAL A 1106 -23.97 -36.31 20.72
C VAL A 1106 -22.98 -35.23 21.13
N ARG A 1107 -22.35 -34.56 20.16
CA ARG A 1107 -21.35 -33.51 20.42
C ARG A 1107 -21.98 -32.19 20.84
N TYR A 1108 -23.19 -31.91 20.37
CA TYR A 1108 -23.83 -30.60 20.50
C TYR A 1108 -25.23 -30.74 21.06
N ARG A 1109 -25.53 -29.92 22.07
CA ARG A 1109 -26.87 -29.79 22.69
C ARG A 1109 -27.35 -28.34 22.75
N GLU A 1110 -26.43 -27.39 22.57
CA GLU A 1110 -26.64 -25.95 22.63
C GLU A 1110 -25.90 -25.27 21.48
N LYS A 1111 -26.07 -23.95 21.35
CA LYS A 1111 -25.34 -23.16 20.35
C LYS A 1111 -23.83 -23.25 20.58
N PHE A 1112 -23.07 -23.41 19.51
CA PHE A 1112 -21.61 -23.44 19.54
C PHE A 1112 -21.00 -22.70 18.33
N THR A 1113 -19.69 -22.50 18.36
CA THR A 1113 -18.93 -21.99 17.22
C THR A 1113 -18.24 -23.17 16.53
N PRO A 1114 -18.57 -23.49 15.27
CA PRO A 1114 -17.92 -24.58 14.55
C PRO A 1114 -16.42 -24.36 14.43
N LYS A 1115 -15.62 -25.42 14.66
CA LYS A 1115 -14.18 -25.35 14.44
C LYS A 1115 -13.88 -25.23 12.94
N PRO A 1116 -12.90 -24.41 12.52
CA PRO A 1116 -12.53 -24.26 11.10
C PRO A 1116 -12.05 -25.55 10.43
N ARG A 1117 -11.45 -26.46 11.22
CA ARG A 1117 -11.03 -27.81 10.85
C ARG A 1117 -11.42 -28.80 11.94
N PHE A 1118 -11.94 -29.96 11.58
CA PHE A 1118 -12.28 -31.01 12.55
C PHE A 1118 -11.04 -31.73 13.07
N GLU A 1119 -11.10 -32.18 14.31
CA GLU A 1119 -10.03 -32.97 14.95
C GLU A 1119 -10.59 -34.33 15.35
N THR A 1120 -9.70 -35.33 15.39
CA THR A 1120 -10.02 -36.66 15.90
C THR A 1120 -9.95 -36.71 17.43
N ASP A 1121 -10.79 -37.54 18.02
CA ASP A 1121 -10.80 -37.90 19.45
C ASP A 1121 -11.33 -39.33 19.61
N ALA A 1122 -11.41 -39.81 20.86
CA ALA A 1122 -11.84 -41.18 21.16
C ALA A 1122 -13.25 -41.55 20.61
N ASP A 1123 -14.13 -40.55 20.47
CA ASP A 1123 -15.50 -40.74 20.01
C ASP A 1123 -15.68 -40.55 18.49
N THR A 1124 -14.61 -40.20 17.78
CA THR A 1124 -14.61 -40.02 16.33
C THR A 1124 -14.61 -41.39 15.65
N LEU A 1125 -15.67 -41.70 14.90
CA LEU A 1125 -15.82 -42.97 14.18
C LEU A 1125 -15.17 -42.95 12.80
N ALA A 1126 -15.18 -41.78 12.14
CA ALA A 1126 -14.52 -41.52 10.88
C ALA A 1126 -14.33 -40.00 10.72
N LEU A 1127 -13.22 -39.60 10.09
CA LEU A 1127 -12.92 -38.20 9.80
C LEU A 1127 -12.24 -38.12 8.44
N TYR A 1128 -12.87 -37.42 7.50
CA TYR A 1128 -12.34 -37.24 6.16
C TYR A 1128 -12.06 -35.76 5.95
N HIS A 1129 -10.79 -35.43 5.76
CA HIS A 1129 -10.36 -34.15 5.23
C HIS A 1129 -10.08 -34.34 3.74
N PHE A 1130 -10.88 -33.73 2.88
CA PHE A 1130 -10.78 -34.00 1.45
C PHE A 1130 -9.52 -33.40 0.80
N ASP A 1131 -8.77 -32.58 1.56
CA ASP A 1131 -7.46 -32.08 1.18
C ASP A 1131 -6.28 -33.00 1.52
N GLU A 1132 -6.52 -34.15 2.16
CA GLU A 1132 -5.48 -35.13 2.52
C GLU A 1132 -5.41 -36.34 1.59
N SER A 1133 -6.17 -36.34 0.48
CA SER A 1133 -6.29 -37.48 -0.45
C SER A 1133 -6.20 -37.05 -1.92
N GLU A 1134 -5.73 -37.94 -2.79
CA GLU A 1134 -5.71 -37.76 -4.25
C GLU A 1134 -6.31 -39.00 -4.94
N GLY A 1135 -7.13 -38.81 -5.99
CA GLY A 1135 -7.77 -39.90 -6.75
C GLY A 1135 -9.10 -40.41 -6.16
N ASP A 1136 -9.44 -41.68 -6.42
CA ASP A 1136 -10.74 -42.28 -6.08
C ASP A 1136 -10.83 -42.87 -4.65
N VAL A 1137 -9.78 -42.72 -3.83
CA VAL A 1137 -9.69 -43.30 -2.48
C VAL A 1137 -9.55 -42.19 -1.44
N LEU A 1138 -10.42 -42.21 -0.44
CA LEU A 1138 -10.40 -41.26 0.67
C LEU A 1138 -9.58 -41.78 1.84
N LYS A 1139 -8.77 -40.91 2.44
CA LYS A 1139 -8.02 -41.19 3.66
C LYS A 1139 -8.87 -40.89 4.90
N ASP A 1140 -9.00 -41.87 5.78
CA ASP A 1140 -9.62 -41.69 7.10
C ASP A 1140 -8.59 -41.17 8.13
N SER A 1141 -8.70 -39.89 8.47
CA SER A 1141 -7.88 -39.20 9.46
C SER A 1141 -8.37 -39.42 10.90
N SER A 1142 -9.35 -40.31 11.12
CA SER A 1142 -9.77 -40.69 12.48
C SER A 1142 -8.72 -41.53 13.22
N GLY A 1143 -7.76 -42.12 12.51
CA GLY A 1143 -6.79 -43.07 13.05
C GLY A 1143 -7.30 -44.51 13.08
N LYS A 1144 -8.46 -44.79 12.46
CA LYS A 1144 -9.06 -46.13 12.35
C LYS A 1144 -8.86 -46.78 10.97
N ASP A 1145 -8.28 -46.04 10.01
CA ASP A 1145 -7.86 -46.50 8.67
C ASP A 1145 -8.99 -47.22 7.91
N ARG A 1146 -10.15 -46.56 7.79
CA ARG A 1146 -11.41 -47.08 7.23
C ARG A 1146 -11.72 -46.64 5.81
#